data_AF-A0A382BN89-F1
#
_entry.id   AF-A0A382BN89-F1
#
_cell.length_a   1.000
_cell.length_b   1.000
_cell.length_c   1.000
_cell.angle_alpha   90.00
_cell.angle_beta   90.00
_cell.angle_gamma   90.00
#
_symmetry.space_group_name_H-M   'P 1'
#
loop_
_entity.id
_entity.type
_entity.pdbx_description
1 polymer ?
#
loop_
_entity_poly.entity_id
_entity_poly.type
_entity_poly.pdbx_seq_one_letter_code
_entity_poly.pdbx_strand_id
1 'polypeptide(L)'
;CVLGSKTYPIVETTTAFAVLSSFLLTSAFQVDLGTSAVGHTYVSGGTVVKGDGTRLAITDFDYNGSTGIGTITTAVTHNLSASDTVNLFGIITNCAYGTKVYPQMPHAGVYPVSVVGTDILNFFLPTSDIVHNYTSGGEVKNVTLLNAGSATNITGFNYANENGYTTITSADHGLEIGDYVKLADIKVSCTHPAVAVGSSGGEKIYPDTTISSGIFYVYDVIDENTFAFGMDISTFVHAYLSGGTVQKVTWTTSNPLSLLSFTYNSDGIINEHGTKRPTAGAFVSLDPGTGPADETVWITTKSTYVQNVTTFGERCVGMKIDGSLHNGGLVSIVANDFSQIIIDGIGYWALYNGMSELVSVFTYYCHIGYLSEFGGRLRATNGNNSYGDFGSVAEGVNPSETAIIGKVDNKSTEAKVSVVETNGVNLLAFGYSNAGQEYTSATPTISGSGYGAVIKYEEFRKDAISEVRITDPGDSSTSGGLGYTYKLNTAQGGDSTTITLSAADTEGTAVLYRNQRIVIVGGKGAGQYGTITDFDTVTKICQVSRESDMGAGWEHLYPGFQIETTLDTSTRYSIEPRVDLAWPTWTKTSQTCSVDVLSLTSSGAGTTNFIASNKSGVAPGAVVYSTDGGANWLNSTLTGATIGTFGLWNNVIGNRKNNNVLALMQGHTVYAARSTDKGETFSEITFANGANWIDAA
;
A
#
# COMPACT_ATOMS: atom_id res chain seq x y z
N CYS A 1 -8.86 8.43 30.38
CA CYS A 1 -8.54 9.89 30.43
C CYS A 1 -8.28 10.28 31.89
N VAL A 2 -8.14 11.58 32.22
CA VAL A 2 -7.93 12.06 33.61
C VAL A 2 -9.06 11.64 34.58
N LEU A 3 -10.20 11.18 34.05
CA LEU A 3 -11.35 10.62 34.78
C LEU A 3 -11.28 9.08 34.97
N GLY A 4 -10.17 8.44 34.62
CA GLY A 4 -10.05 6.98 34.56
C GLY A 4 -10.51 6.40 33.21
N SER A 5 -10.73 5.08 33.19
CA SER A 5 -11.28 4.36 32.04
C SER A 5 -12.80 4.38 32.10
N LYS A 6 -13.44 4.80 31.01
CA LYS A 6 -14.90 4.81 30.86
C LYS A 6 -15.28 4.05 29.59
N THR A 7 -16.40 3.33 29.63
CA THR A 7 -17.01 2.73 28.43
C THR A 7 -17.78 3.79 27.67
N TYR A 8 -17.60 3.85 26.36
CA TYR A 8 -18.31 4.78 25.47
C TYR A 8 -18.86 4.03 24.25
N PRO A 9 -20.07 4.37 23.75
CA PRO A 9 -21.03 5.26 24.39
C PRO A 9 -21.65 4.64 25.65
N ILE A 10 -22.11 5.47 26.57
CA ILE A 10 -22.92 5.02 27.71
C ILE A 10 -24.34 4.81 27.18
N VAL A 11 -24.74 3.55 27.05
CA VAL A 11 -26.04 3.15 26.47
C VAL A 11 -27.06 2.72 27.51
N GLU A 12 -26.65 2.60 28.77
CA GLU A 12 -27.49 2.25 29.90
C GLU A 12 -27.06 3.06 31.13
N THR A 13 -28.05 3.51 31.92
CA THR A 13 -27.81 4.18 33.21
C THR A 13 -28.89 3.81 34.20
N THR A 14 -28.51 3.66 35.47
CA THR A 14 -29.45 3.44 36.56
C THR A 14 -30.08 4.76 36.99
N THR A 15 -31.40 4.86 36.89
CA THR A 15 -32.18 5.96 37.46
C THR A 15 -32.86 5.57 38.77
N ALA A 16 -33.01 4.27 39.03
CA ALA A 16 -33.68 3.72 40.19
C ALA A 16 -32.74 3.53 41.38
N PHE A 17 -33.09 4.10 42.53
CA PHE A 17 -32.32 4.03 43.77
C PHE A 17 -33.20 3.67 44.97
N ALA A 18 -32.65 2.88 45.89
CA ALA A 18 -33.31 2.54 47.13
C ALA A 18 -33.13 3.67 48.17
N VAL A 19 -34.22 4.10 48.77
CA VAL A 19 -34.21 5.07 49.87
C VAL A 19 -33.56 4.45 51.10
N LEU A 20 -32.54 5.11 51.65
CA LEU A 20 -31.82 4.64 52.82
C LEU A 20 -32.64 4.88 54.09
N SER A 21 -32.44 4.01 55.07
CA SER A 21 -33.01 4.19 56.42
C SER A 21 -32.32 5.31 57.20
N SER A 22 -31.09 5.68 56.81
CA SER A 22 -30.38 6.82 57.39
C SER A 22 -30.96 8.12 56.82
N PHE A 23 -31.29 9.06 57.70
CA PHE A 23 -31.75 10.40 57.32
C PHE A 23 -33.01 10.40 56.43
N LEU A 24 -34.11 9.84 56.95
CA LEU A 24 -35.43 9.89 56.33
C LEU A 24 -36.30 10.92 57.07
N LEU A 25 -36.38 12.13 56.51
CA LEU A 25 -37.21 13.23 57.01
C LEU A 25 -38.54 13.28 56.25
N THR A 26 -39.35 14.32 56.46
CA THR A 26 -40.62 14.49 55.74
C THR A 26 -40.43 14.98 54.31
N SER A 27 -39.40 15.80 54.06
CA SER A 27 -39.08 16.41 52.77
C SER A 27 -37.64 16.18 52.34
N ALA A 28 -36.91 15.27 52.99
CA ALA A 28 -35.55 14.92 52.60
C ALA A 28 -35.24 13.46 52.90
N PHE A 29 -34.47 12.82 52.03
CA PHE A 29 -34.06 11.42 52.17
C PHE A 29 -32.69 11.19 51.55
N GLN A 30 -32.07 10.05 51.84
CA GLN A 30 -30.77 9.66 51.28
C GLN A 30 -30.87 8.45 50.37
N VAL A 31 -29.96 8.39 49.41
CA VAL A 31 -29.74 7.24 48.52
C VAL A 31 -28.23 7.02 48.35
N ASP A 32 -27.85 5.80 48.00
CA ASP A 32 -26.47 5.47 47.60
C ASP A 32 -26.33 5.60 46.07
N LEU A 33 -25.46 6.51 45.64
CA LEU A 33 -25.18 6.83 44.24
C LEU A 33 -23.81 6.28 43.78
N GLY A 34 -23.06 5.64 44.68
CA GLY A 34 -21.67 5.25 44.49
C GLY A 34 -20.69 6.41 44.66
N THR A 35 -19.42 6.11 44.90
CA THR A 35 -18.37 7.10 45.17
C THR A 35 -17.87 7.78 43.89
N SER A 36 -17.34 9.00 44.03
CA SER A 36 -16.73 9.78 42.94
C SER A 36 -15.51 10.54 43.44
N ALA A 37 -14.41 10.42 42.72
CA ALA A 37 -13.18 11.20 42.98
C ALA A 37 -13.30 12.66 42.52
N VAL A 38 -14.37 13.01 41.81
CA VAL A 38 -14.65 14.36 41.31
C VAL A 38 -15.70 15.00 42.21
N GLY A 39 -15.43 16.23 42.67
CA GLY A 39 -16.43 17.00 43.41
C GLY A 39 -17.56 17.46 42.49
N HIS A 40 -18.80 17.34 42.98
CA HIS A 40 -20.01 17.80 42.30
C HIS A 40 -20.73 18.79 43.20
N THR A 41 -21.22 19.89 42.63
CA THR A 41 -22.02 20.89 43.35
C THR A 41 -23.36 21.01 42.66
N TYR A 42 -24.46 20.89 43.40
CA TYR A 42 -25.79 21.07 42.85
C TYR A 42 -26.00 22.49 42.34
N VAL A 43 -26.68 22.60 41.20
CA VAL A 43 -26.98 23.87 40.53
C VAL A 43 -28.49 24.09 40.52
N SER A 44 -29.24 23.13 39.96
CA SER A 44 -30.69 23.24 39.80
C SER A 44 -31.31 21.92 39.30
N GLY A 45 -32.63 21.94 39.08
CA GLY A 45 -33.36 20.85 38.44
C GLY A 45 -33.60 19.67 39.38
N GLY A 46 -33.79 18.49 38.79
CA GLY A 46 -34.02 17.27 39.55
C GLY A 46 -35.49 16.97 39.77
N THR A 47 -35.86 15.71 39.55
CA THR A 47 -37.17 15.16 39.86
C THR A 47 -37.00 13.79 40.51
N VAL A 48 -37.77 13.55 41.57
CA VAL A 48 -37.98 12.24 42.17
C VAL A 48 -39.29 11.68 41.64
N VAL A 49 -39.26 10.50 41.04
CA VAL A 49 -40.46 9.76 40.64
C VAL A 49 -40.61 8.56 41.56
N LYS A 50 -41.72 8.52 42.30
CA LYS A 50 -42.04 7.42 43.22
C LYS A 50 -42.54 6.18 42.44
N GLY A 51 -42.61 5.04 43.12
CA GLY A 51 -43.17 3.81 42.55
C GLY A 51 -44.64 3.90 42.12
N ASP A 52 -45.39 4.90 42.61
CA ASP A 52 -46.77 5.20 42.18
C ASP A 52 -46.86 6.17 40.98
N GLY A 53 -45.72 6.59 40.43
CA GLY A 53 -45.64 7.55 39.31
C GLY A 53 -45.72 9.03 39.72
N THR A 54 -45.97 9.35 40.99
CA THR A 54 -45.97 10.76 41.43
C THR A 54 -44.58 11.36 41.27
N ARG A 55 -44.54 12.57 40.70
CA ARG A 55 -43.31 13.32 40.43
C ARG A 55 -43.16 14.46 41.44
N LEU A 56 -42.00 14.55 42.10
CA LEU A 56 -41.68 15.57 43.09
C LEU A 56 -40.43 16.34 42.64
N ALA A 57 -40.51 17.66 42.59
CA ALA A 57 -39.37 18.50 42.26
C ALA A 57 -38.31 18.45 43.37
N ILE A 58 -37.03 18.40 42.99
CA ILE A 58 -35.89 18.51 43.90
C ILE A 58 -35.57 19.99 44.10
N THR A 59 -35.42 20.42 45.34
CA THR A 59 -35.02 21.78 45.69
C THR A 59 -33.58 21.89 46.12
N ASP A 60 -33.00 20.79 46.63
CA ASP A 60 -31.59 20.72 47.01
C ASP A 60 -31.06 19.29 46.86
N PHE A 61 -29.78 19.18 46.51
CA PHE A 61 -29.06 17.91 46.33
C PHE A 61 -27.64 18.04 46.87
N ASP A 62 -27.35 17.36 47.98
CA ASP A 62 -26.02 17.33 48.58
C ASP A 62 -25.38 15.95 48.38
N TYR A 63 -24.29 15.90 47.61
CA TYR A 63 -23.60 14.65 47.28
C TYR A 63 -22.22 14.58 47.92
N ASN A 64 -22.02 13.55 48.72
CA ASN A 64 -20.71 13.24 49.29
C ASN A 64 -19.97 12.22 48.42
N GLY A 65 -19.04 12.70 47.59
CA GLY A 65 -18.25 11.85 46.70
C GLY A 65 -17.38 10.80 47.39
N SER A 66 -17.04 10.98 48.68
CA SER A 66 -16.22 10.03 49.43
C SER A 66 -17.03 8.84 49.96
N THR A 67 -18.29 9.07 50.36
CA THR A 67 -19.17 7.99 50.86
C THR A 67 -20.11 7.47 49.79
N GLY A 68 -20.34 8.23 48.71
CA GLY A 68 -21.31 7.92 47.66
C GLY A 68 -22.75 8.29 48.00
N ILE A 69 -22.99 8.91 49.15
CA ILE A 69 -24.34 9.23 49.62
C ILE A 69 -24.81 10.56 49.01
N GLY A 70 -25.99 10.54 48.38
CA GLY A 70 -26.73 11.72 47.96
C GLY A 70 -27.89 12.00 48.91
N THR A 71 -27.96 13.20 49.45
CA THR A 71 -29.10 13.71 50.24
C THR A 71 -29.98 14.55 49.33
N ILE A 72 -31.23 14.12 49.13
CA ILE A 72 -32.20 14.79 48.26
C ILE A 72 -33.23 15.51 49.14
N THR A 73 -33.48 16.79 48.85
CA THR A 73 -34.58 17.56 49.44
C THR A 73 -35.66 17.81 48.37
N THR A 74 -36.90 17.46 48.67
CA THR A 74 -38.06 17.65 47.77
C THR A 74 -38.84 18.91 48.13
N ALA A 75 -39.46 19.54 47.12
CA ALA A 75 -40.25 20.77 47.28
C ALA A 75 -41.47 20.61 48.22
N VAL A 76 -41.96 19.38 48.38
CA VAL A 76 -43.10 19.02 49.22
C VAL A 76 -42.79 17.74 50.00
N THR A 77 -43.66 17.38 50.95
CA THR A 77 -43.54 16.12 51.70
C THR A 77 -43.58 14.91 50.77
N HIS A 78 -42.61 14.00 50.89
CA HIS A 78 -42.46 12.88 49.94
C HIS A 78 -43.22 11.60 50.33
N ASN A 79 -43.53 11.40 51.62
CA ASN A 79 -44.21 10.19 52.13
C ASN A 79 -43.51 8.86 51.72
N LEU A 80 -42.18 8.84 51.77
CA LEU A 80 -41.36 7.67 51.42
C LEU A 80 -40.99 6.91 52.68
N SER A 81 -40.83 5.60 52.54
CA SER A 81 -40.31 4.69 53.55
C SER A 81 -38.90 4.22 53.18
N ALA A 82 -38.14 3.74 54.17
CA ALA A 82 -36.88 3.09 53.90
C ALA A 82 -37.09 1.88 52.97
N SER A 83 -36.16 1.68 52.03
CA SER A 83 -36.20 0.66 50.97
C SER A 83 -37.23 0.89 49.86
N ASP A 84 -38.02 1.98 49.90
CA ASP A 84 -38.78 2.39 48.72
C ASP A 84 -37.81 2.66 47.56
N THR A 85 -38.21 2.26 46.35
CA THR A 85 -37.45 2.55 45.14
C THR A 85 -37.98 3.82 44.51
N VAL A 86 -37.09 4.77 44.24
CA VAL A 86 -37.39 6.02 43.55
C VAL A 86 -36.54 6.14 42.30
N ASN A 87 -37.08 6.75 41.25
CA ASN A 87 -36.29 7.16 40.11
C ASN A 87 -35.87 8.62 40.24
N LEU A 88 -34.61 8.92 39.94
CA LEU A 88 -34.06 10.27 39.93
C LEU A 88 -33.76 10.68 38.48
N PHE A 89 -34.15 11.90 38.11
CA PHE A 89 -33.92 12.46 36.78
C PHE A 89 -33.50 13.92 36.83
N GLY A 90 -32.67 14.35 35.89
CA GLY A 90 -32.50 15.77 35.57
C GLY A 90 -31.83 16.63 36.64
N ILE A 91 -31.06 16.05 37.57
CA ILE A 91 -30.33 16.79 38.60
C ILE A 91 -29.12 17.47 37.94
N ILE A 92 -29.10 18.80 37.93
CA ILE A 92 -28.01 19.55 37.30
C ILE A 92 -26.93 19.83 38.34
N THR A 93 -25.72 19.35 38.07
CA THR A 93 -24.54 19.58 38.91
C THR A 93 -23.43 20.26 38.11
N ASN A 94 -22.56 20.98 38.80
CA ASN A 94 -21.31 21.48 38.25
C ASN A 94 -20.14 20.69 38.81
N CYS A 95 -19.16 20.41 37.95
CA CYS A 95 -17.90 19.79 38.35
C CYS A 95 -16.74 20.44 37.60
N ALA A 96 -15.50 19.98 37.84
CA ALA A 96 -14.31 20.48 37.15
C ALA A 96 -14.36 20.32 35.60
N TYR A 97 -15.32 19.55 35.06
CA TYR A 97 -15.50 19.27 33.64
C TYR A 97 -16.79 19.88 33.07
N GLY A 98 -17.29 20.92 33.73
CA GLY A 98 -18.48 21.68 33.34
C GLY A 98 -19.77 21.17 33.99
N THR A 99 -20.88 21.73 33.50
CA THR A 99 -22.24 21.39 33.93
C THR A 99 -22.65 20.03 33.39
N LYS A 100 -23.22 19.18 34.24
CA LYS A 100 -23.63 17.81 33.95
C LYS A 100 -25.04 17.56 34.46
N VAL A 101 -25.72 16.61 33.82
CA VAL A 101 -27.01 16.09 34.27
C VAL A 101 -26.79 14.73 34.92
N TYR A 102 -27.39 14.53 36.10
CA TYR A 102 -27.39 13.28 36.84
C TYR A 102 -28.83 12.75 37.04
N PRO A 103 -29.04 11.43 36.94
CA PRO A 103 -28.14 10.42 36.35
C PRO A 103 -27.79 10.76 34.90
N GLN A 104 -26.61 10.34 34.44
CA GLN A 104 -26.13 10.63 33.08
C GLN A 104 -27.13 10.10 32.05
N MET A 105 -27.47 10.89 31.04
CA MET A 105 -28.41 10.46 29.99
C MET A 105 -27.72 9.46 29.04
N PRO A 106 -28.35 8.30 28.72
CA PRO A 106 -27.82 7.36 27.75
C PRO A 106 -27.81 7.91 26.33
N HIS A 107 -26.85 7.44 25.53
CA HIS A 107 -26.81 7.66 24.09
C HIS A 107 -27.43 6.46 23.36
N ALA A 108 -27.99 6.69 22.18
CA ALA A 108 -28.53 5.62 21.34
C ALA A 108 -27.44 4.65 20.82
N GLY A 109 -26.19 5.11 20.71
CA GLY A 109 -25.08 4.30 20.18
C GLY A 109 -25.18 3.97 18.69
N VAL A 110 -26.00 4.71 17.94
CA VAL A 110 -26.17 4.57 16.49
C VAL A 110 -25.71 5.85 15.81
N TYR A 111 -24.74 5.73 14.90
CA TYR A 111 -24.10 6.86 14.23
C TYR A 111 -24.12 6.68 12.70
N PRO A 112 -24.31 7.77 11.92
CA PRO A 112 -24.12 7.71 10.49
C PRO A 112 -22.63 7.58 10.18
N VAL A 113 -22.28 6.63 9.30
CA VAL A 113 -20.89 6.43 8.87
C VAL A 113 -20.58 7.41 7.75
N SER A 114 -19.49 8.17 7.90
CA SER A 114 -19.09 9.22 6.97
C SER A 114 -18.07 8.74 5.93
N VAL A 115 -17.25 7.74 6.25
CA VAL A 115 -16.29 7.11 5.32
C VAL A 115 -16.21 5.62 5.64
N VAL A 116 -16.15 4.78 4.59
CA VAL A 116 -15.95 3.33 4.70
C VAL A 116 -14.72 2.93 3.87
N GLY A 117 -13.68 2.47 4.55
CA GLY A 117 -12.59 1.67 3.97
C GLY A 117 -12.83 0.18 4.21
N THR A 118 -11.89 -0.68 3.81
CA THR A 118 -12.01 -2.14 4.03
C THR A 118 -11.98 -2.50 5.51
N ASP A 119 -11.17 -1.79 6.31
CA ASP A 119 -10.93 -2.09 7.72
C ASP A 119 -11.06 -0.85 8.64
N ILE A 120 -11.47 0.29 8.08
CA ILE A 120 -11.58 1.58 8.79
C ILE A 120 -12.94 2.19 8.47
N LEU A 121 -13.62 2.70 9.50
CA LEU A 121 -14.79 3.54 9.35
C LEU A 121 -14.61 4.81 10.16
N ASN A 122 -15.22 5.89 9.69
CA ASN A 122 -15.29 7.15 10.43
C ASN A 122 -16.76 7.53 10.64
N PHE A 123 -17.06 8.16 11.76
CA PHE A 123 -18.36 8.76 12.05
C PHE A 123 -18.14 10.05 12.84
N PHE A 124 -19.13 10.94 12.79
CA PHE A 124 -19.04 12.20 13.53
C PHE A 124 -19.26 11.97 15.02
N LEU A 125 -18.38 12.57 15.82
CA LEU A 125 -18.59 12.78 17.24
C LEU A 125 -18.42 14.28 17.54
N PRO A 126 -19.19 14.83 18.49
CA PRO A 126 -19.03 16.21 18.93
C PRO A 126 -17.63 16.49 19.44
N THR A 127 -17.22 17.76 19.34
CA THR A 127 -15.96 18.23 19.89
C THR A 127 -15.88 18.02 21.40
N SER A 128 -14.67 17.76 21.88
CA SER A 128 -14.36 17.43 23.27
C SER A 128 -13.02 18.06 23.61
N ASP A 129 -13.01 18.86 24.68
CA ASP A 129 -11.80 19.48 25.24
C ASP A 129 -10.94 18.48 26.04
N ILE A 130 -11.44 17.26 26.21
CA ILE A 130 -10.72 16.17 26.87
C ILE A 130 -10.12 15.27 25.79
N VAL A 131 -8.82 14.99 25.93
CA VAL A 131 -8.12 13.99 25.11
C VAL A 131 -8.67 12.59 25.41
N HIS A 132 -9.12 11.91 24.37
CA HIS A 132 -9.60 10.53 24.44
C HIS A 132 -8.52 9.57 23.98
N ASN A 133 -8.07 8.70 24.89
CA ASN A 133 -7.14 7.63 24.59
C ASN A 133 -7.91 6.31 24.62
N TYR A 134 -7.94 5.60 23.50
CA TYR A 134 -8.44 4.24 23.45
C TYR A 134 -7.56 3.32 24.29
N THR A 135 -8.18 2.55 25.18
CA THR A 135 -7.47 1.59 26.04
C THR A 135 -7.66 0.15 25.56
N SER A 136 -8.91 -0.28 25.35
CA SER A 136 -9.26 -1.62 24.90
C SER A 136 -10.77 -1.78 24.69
N GLY A 137 -11.17 -2.82 23.96
CA GLY A 137 -12.56 -3.29 23.83
C GLY A 137 -13.38 -2.57 22.77
N GLY A 138 -14.69 -2.86 22.78
CA GLY A 138 -15.65 -2.27 21.86
C GLY A 138 -15.93 -3.13 20.62
N GLU A 139 -17.13 -2.95 20.08
CA GLU A 139 -17.68 -3.76 19.00
C GLU A 139 -18.51 -2.86 18.07
N VAL A 140 -18.30 -3.02 16.77
CA VAL A 140 -19.10 -2.36 15.73
C VAL A 140 -20.05 -3.38 15.12
N LYS A 141 -21.28 -2.95 14.87
CA LYS A 141 -22.32 -3.75 14.20
C LYS A 141 -23.01 -2.91 13.15
N ASN A 142 -23.45 -3.56 12.08
CA ASN A 142 -24.40 -2.95 11.14
C ASN A 142 -25.76 -2.84 11.80
N VAL A 143 -26.44 -1.71 11.63
CA VAL A 143 -27.76 -1.43 12.21
C VAL A 143 -28.80 -1.34 11.10
N THR A 144 -29.93 -2.03 11.26
CA THR A 144 -31.13 -1.84 10.42
C THR A 144 -32.27 -1.33 11.30
N LEU A 145 -32.82 -0.17 10.95
CA LEU A 145 -33.89 0.49 11.69
C LEU A 145 -35.26 0.04 11.21
N LEU A 146 -36.18 -0.12 12.16
CA LEU A 146 -37.56 -0.50 11.94
C LEU A 146 -38.47 0.47 12.68
N ASN A 147 -39.43 1.07 11.98
CA ASN A 147 -40.45 1.91 12.60
C ASN A 147 -41.39 1.05 13.45
N ALA A 148 -41.67 1.51 14.66
CA ALA A 148 -42.67 0.91 15.55
C ALA A 148 -43.79 1.92 15.77
N GLY A 149 -45.02 1.58 15.36
CA GLY A 149 -46.15 2.51 15.40
C GLY A 149 -46.03 3.67 14.42
N SER A 150 -46.89 4.67 14.58
CA SER A 150 -46.95 5.86 13.74
C SER A 150 -46.11 6.99 14.32
N ALA A 151 -45.58 7.85 13.44
CA ALA A 151 -44.94 9.09 13.87
C ALA A 151 -45.96 10.09 14.43
N THR A 152 -45.53 10.89 15.40
CA THR A 152 -46.29 11.99 16.00
C THR A 152 -45.60 13.32 15.73
N ASN A 153 -46.36 14.42 15.70
CA ASN A 153 -45.82 15.75 15.42
C ASN A 153 -45.23 16.38 16.66
N ILE A 154 -44.11 17.08 16.47
CA ILE A 154 -43.51 17.92 17.51
C ILE A 154 -44.22 19.27 17.52
N THR A 155 -44.64 19.70 18.70
CA THR A 155 -45.19 21.05 18.94
C THR A 155 -44.33 21.87 19.87
N GLY A 156 -43.31 21.26 20.48
CA GLY A 156 -42.32 21.95 21.31
C GLY A 156 -41.00 21.19 21.31
N PHE A 157 -39.91 21.92 21.11
CA PHE A 157 -38.54 21.41 21.24
C PHE A 157 -37.77 22.39 22.13
N ASN A 158 -37.42 21.95 23.34
CA ASN A 158 -36.71 22.78 24.30
C ASN A 158 -35.34 22.17 24.60
N TYR A 159 -34.30 22.78 24.05
CA TYR A 159 -32.92 22.35 24.18
C TYR A 159 -32.16 23.24 25.16
N ALA A 160 -31.68 22.67 26.26
CA ALA A 160 -30.84 23.38 27.22
C ALA A 160 -29.37 23.36 26.77
N ASN A 161 -28.87 24.50 26.26
CA ASN A 161 -27.51 24.60 25.70
C ASN A 161 -26.39 24.35 26.71
N GLU A 162 -26.62 24.59 28.00
CA GLU A 162 -25.60 24.43 29.05
C GLU A 162 -25.33 22.96 29.43
N ASN A 163 -26.30 22.07 29.23
CA ASN A 163 -26.26 20.72 29.78
C ASN A 163 -26.80 19.62 28.86
N GLY A 164 -27.40 19.98 27.72
CA GLY A 164 -27.91 19.04 26.73
C GLY A 164 -29.23 18.37 27.09
N TYR A 165 -29.84 18.71 28.23
CA TYR A 165 -31.16 18.20 28.61
C TYR A 165 -32.22 18.77 27.67
N THR A 166 -32.88 17.88 26.93
CA THR A 166 -33.84 18.27 25.90
C THR A 166 -35.19 17.68 26.18
N THR A 167 -36.25 18.50 26.13
CA THR A 167 -37.64 18.03 26.22
C THR A 167 -38.38 18.25 24.91
N ILE A 168 -39.15 17.25 24.51
CA ILE A 168 -40.03 17.29 23.35
C ILE A 168 -41.47 17.25 23.82
N THR A 169 -42.28 18.18 23.31
CA THR A 169 -43.74 18.09 23.38
C THR A 169 -44.26 17.49 22.09
N SER A 170 -44.88 16.33 22.19
CA SER A 170 -45.50 15.56 21.12
C SER A 170 -46.72 14.87 21.71
N ALA A 171 -47.92 15.29 21.30
CA ALA A 171 -49.15 14.79 21.90
C ALA A 171 -49.35 13.28 21.71
N ASP A 172 -49.84 12.61 22.77
CA ASP A 172 -50.18 11.17 22.78
C ASP A 172 -49.07 10.27 22.23
N HIS A 173 -47.81 10.55 22.58
CA HIS A 173 -46.66 9.88 21.95
C HIS A 173 -46.55 8.38 22.27
N GLY A 174 -47.16 7.91 23.36
CA GLY A 174 -47.20 6.48 23.73
C GLY A 174 -45.81 5.85 23.95
N LEU A 175 -44.86 6.65 24.46
CA LEU A 175 -43.47 6.24 24.68
C LEU A 175 -43.29 5.84 26.14
N GLU A 176 -42.36 4.92 26.37
CA GLU A 176 -41.90 4.50 27.68
C GLU A 176 -40.41 4.83 27.84
N ILE A 177 -39.95 4.92 29.08
CA ILE A 177 -38.51 5.07 29.37
C ILE A 177 -37.78 3.86 28.78
N GLY A 178 -36.70 4.11 28.05
CA GLY A 178 -35.94 3.09 27.34
C GLY A 178 -36.34 2.83 25.89
N ASP A 179 -37.42 3.46 25.42
CA ASP A 179 -37.71 3.49 23.99
C ASP A 179 -36.64 4.27 23.22
N TYR A 180 -36.50 3.94 21.93
CA TYR A 180 -35.71 4.72 21.00
C TYR A 180 -36.63 5.48 20.06
N VAL A 181 -36.30 6.75 19.82
CA VAL A 181 -37.04 7.62 18.90
C VAL A 181 -36.12 8.19 17.84
N LYS A 182 -36.62 8.26 16.60
CA LYS A 182 -36.00 9.00 15.52
C LYS A 182 -36.72 10.33 15.36
N LEU A 183 -35.95 11.41 15.42
CA LEU A 183 -36.41 12.76 15.14
C LEU A 183 -36.09 13.16 13.70
N ALA A 184 -36.96 13.96 13.09
CA ALA A 184 -36.77 14.51 11.75
C ALA A 184 -37.42 15.89 11.64
N ASP A 185 -36.92 16.72 10.73
CA ASP A 185 -37.56 17.95 10.24
C ASP A 185 -37.87 19.04 11.28
N ILE A 186 -37.09 19.12 12.36
CA ILE A 186 -37.23 20.14 13.40
C ILE A 186 -36.56 21.42 12.94
N LYS A 187 -37.33 22.48 12.72
CA LYS A 187 -36.78 23.79 12.34
C LYS A 187 -36.40 24.59 13.58
N VAL A 188 -35.13 24.99 13.66
CA VAL A 188 -34.58 25.79 14.75
C VAL A 188 -33.85 27.04 14.23
N SER A 189 -33.87 28.13 14.99
CA SER A 189 -32.93 29.24 14.78
C SER A 189 -31.66 28.99 15.59
N CYS A 190 -30.48 29.17 14.98
CA CYS A 190 -29.20 29.03 15.67
C CYS A 190 -28.59 30.41 15.91
N THR A 191 -28.29 30.82 17.14
CA THR A 191 -27.63 32.11 17.41
C THR A 191 -26.35 31.91 18.22
N HIS A 192 -25.22 32.48 17.75
CA HIS A 192 -23.96 32.44 18.49
C HIS A 192 -23.89 33.61 19.48
N PRO A 193 -23.64 33.37 20.79
CA PRO A 193 -23.66 34.42 21.81
C PRO A 193 -22.54 35.47 21.66
N ALA A 194 -21.44 35.16 20.95
CA ALA A 194 -20.31 36.08 20.72
C ALA A 194 -20.35 36.89 19.40
N VAL A 195 -21.41 36.78 18.58
CA VAL A 195 -21.51 37.51 17.30
C VAL A 195 -22.54 38.64 17.43
N ALA A 196 -22.13 39.87 17.11
CA ALA A 196 -22.98 41.05 17.18
C ALA A 196 -24.20 40.95 16.25
N VAL A 197 -25.33 41.49 16.71
CA VAL A 197 -26.62 41.53 16.01
C VAL A 197 -26.45 42.14 14.61
N GLY A 198 -26.57 41.32 13.57
CA GLY A 198 -26.47 41.75 12.16
C GLY A 198 -25.85 40.72 11.20
N SER A 199 -25.09 39.74 11.70
CA SER A 199 -24.61 38.58 10.94
C SER A 199 -25.32 37.33 11.48
N SER A 200 -26.52 37.11 10.97
CA SER A 200 -27.52 36.14 11.43
C SER A 200 -26.97 34.72 11.45
N GLY A 201 -26.98 34.09 12.64
CA GLY A 201 -27.05 32.65 12.67
C GLY A 201 -28.39 32.21 12.05
N GLY A 202 -28.30 31.35 11.05
CA GLY A 202 -29.43 30.99 10.20
C GLY A 202 -30.44 30.06 10.87
N GLU A 203 -31.56 29.86 10.19
CA GLU A 203 -32.47 28.76 10.48
C GLU A 203 -31.85 27.46 9.95
N LYS A 204 -31.99 26.36 10.69
CA LYS A 204 -31.56 25.03 10.29
C LYS A 204 -32.69 24.02 10.48
N ILE A 205 -32.64 22.96 9.69
CA ILE A 205 -33.44 21.75 9.90
C ILE A 205 -32.57 20.75 10.66
N TYR A 206 -33.10 20.24 11.75
CA TYR A 206 -32.47 19.27 12.63
C TYR A 206 -33.27 17.94 12.61
N PRO A 207 -32.62 16.78 12.64
CA PRO A 207 -31.18 16.56 12.61
C PRO A 207 -30.61 16.65 11.19
N ASP A 208 -29.35 17.07 11.08
CA ASP A 208 -28.56 16.89 9.86
C ASP A 208 -28.13 15.42 9.78
N THR A 209 -28.71 14.70 8.82
CA THR A 209 -28.53 13.25 8.68
C THR A 209 -27.11 12.84 8.27
N THR A 210 -26.27 13.79 7.86
CA THR A 210 -24.86 13.53 7.51
C THR A 210 -23.95 13.44 8.74
N ILE A 211 -24.36 14.03 9.86
CA ILE A 211 -23.58 14.10 11.10
C ILE A 211 -24.31 13.55 12.33
N SER A 212 -25.62 13.34 12.25
CA SER A 212 -26.43 12.76 13.32
C SER A 212 -27.39 11.70 12.77
N SER A 213 -27.56 10.60 13.51
CA SER A 213 -28.57 9.60 13.17
C SER A 213 -29.99 10.09 13.45
N GLY A 214 -30.12 11.15 14.26
CA GLY A 214 -31.41 11.62 14.76
C GLY A 214 -32.05 10.68 15.77
N ILE A 215 -31.33 9.67 16.26
CA ILE A 215 -31.86 8.64 17.15
C ILE A 215 -31.48 8.95 18.59
N PHE A 216 -32.47 8.95 19.48
CA PHE A 216 -32.31 9.25 20.89
C PHE A 216 -32.93 8.16 21.76
N TYR A 217 -32.30 7.93 22.91
CA TYR A 217 -32.83 7.11 23.98
C TYR A 217 -33.78 7.96 24.83
N VAL A 218 -35.02 7.50 25.03
CA VAL A 218 -35.98 8.18 25.91
C VAL A 218 -35.54 8.01 27.36
N TYR A 219 -35.01 9.09 27.93
CA TYR A 219 -34.46 9.13 29.28
C TYR A 219 -35.54 9.26 30.36
N ASP A 220 -36.55 10.07 30.10
CA ASP A 220 -37.66 10.33 31.03
C ASP A 220 -38.95 10.60 30.24
N VAL A 221 -40.08 10.12 30.77
CA VAL A 221 -41.42 10.42 30.26
C VAL A 221 -42.09 11.29 31.30
N ILE A 222 -42.16 12.59 31.03
CA ILE A 222 -42.62 13.61 31.98
C ILE A 222 -44.14 13.51 32.16
N ASP A 223 -44.86 13.36 31.05
CA ASP A 223 -46.30 13.11 30.97
C ASP A 223 -46.66 12.46 29.62
N GLU A 224 -47.95 12.31 29.32
CA GLU A 224 -48.45 11.68 28.08
C GLU A 224 -48.09 12.43 26.79
N ASN A 225 -47.68 13.70 26.91
CA ASN A 225 -47.40 14.61 25.81
C ASN A 225 -45.94 15.06 25.79
N THR A 226 -45.14 14.74 26.80
CA THR A 226 -43.79 15.29 26.98
C THR A 226 -42.81 14.24 27.45
N PHE A 227 -41.69 14.12 26.74
CA PHE A 227 -40.58 13.26 27.11
C PHE A 227 -39.24 13.99 27.00
N ALA A 228 -38.19 13.42 27.60
CA ALA A 228 -36.85 14.00 27.61
C ALA A 228 -35.78 13.00 27.19
N PHE A 229 -34.69 13.52 26.65
CA PHE A 229 -33.48 12.76 26.30
C PHE A 229 -32.24 13.67 26.33
N GLY A 230 -31.06 13.04 26.24
CA GLY A 230 -29.78 13.74 26.20
C GLY A 230 -29.35 14.07 24.79
N MET A 231 -28.89 15.31 24.61
CA MET A 231 -28.18 15.78 23.43
C MET A 231 -26.80 16.30 23.81
N ASP A 232 -25.92 16.38 22.82
CA ASP A 232 -24.64 17.05 23.00
C ASP A 232 -24.81 18.56 23.18
N ILE A 233 -23.90 19.18 23.93
CA ILE A 233 -23.90 20.62 24.16
C ILE A 233 -23.45 21.39 22.92
N SER A 234 -23.99 22.58 22.74
CA SER A 234 -23.71 23.47 21.61
C SER A 234 -23.37 24.85 22.13
N THR A 235 -22.36 25.48 21.52
CA THR A 235 -22.04 26.89 21.78
C THR A 235 -23.08 27.84 21.16
N PHE A 236 -23.95 27.33 20.29
CA PHE A 236 -25.06 28.06 19.72
C PHE A 236 -26.32 27.82 20.55
N VAL A 237 -27.08 28.90 20.75
CA VAL A 237 -28.44 28.81 21.30
C VAL A 237 -29.37 28.41 20.18
N HIS A 238 -30.16 27.35 20.41
CA HIS A 238 -31.16 26.85 19.45
C HIS A 238 -32.56 27.15 19.97
N ALA A 239 -33.34 27.90 19.20
CA ALA A 239 -34.75 28.13 19.52
C ALA A 239 -35.64 27.42 18.51
N TYR A 240 -36.63 26.68 18.99
CA TYR A 240 -37.60 26.00 18.14
C TYR A 240 -38.48 26.99 17.39
N LEU A 241 -38.61 26.78 16.09
CA LEU A 241 -39.45 27.60 15.23
C LEU A 241 -40.73 26.86 14.82
N SER A 242 -40.58 25.65 14.27
CA SER A 242 -41.71 24.85 13.76
C SER A 242 -41.27 23.45 13.32
N GLY A 243 -42.24 22.64 12.89
CA GLY A 243 -42.00 21.34 12.27
C GLY A 243 -41.56 20.28 13.27
N GLY A 244 -41.11 19.16 12.75
CA GLY A 244 -40.60 18.06 13.55
C GLY A 244 -41.56 16.89 13.66
N THR A 245 -41.01 15.67 13.55
CA THR A 245 -41.72 14.42 13.87
C THR A 245 -40.93 13.56 14.83
N VAL A 246 -41.62 12.82 15.69
CA VAL A 246 -41.07 11.76 16.53
C VAL A 246 -41.58 10.42 15.99
N GLN A 247 -40.67 9.52 15.64
CA GLN A 247 -41.01 8.14 15.27
C GLN A 247 -40.36 7.18 16.27
N LYS A 248 -41.15 6.38 17.00
CA LYS A 248 -40.59 5.27 17.78
C LYS A 248 -39.94 4.27 16.83
N VAL A 249 -38.72 3.82 17.15
CA VAL A 249 -37.94 2.91 16.34
C VAL A 249 -37.41 1.74 17.16
N THR A 250 -37.22 0.61 16.49
CA THR A 250 -36.44 -0.52 16.99
C THR A 250 -35.34 -0.83 15.97
N TRP A 251 -34.39 -1.69 16.31
CA TRP A 251 -33.37 -2.11 15.36
C TRP A 251 -32.94 -3.56 15.51
N THR A 252 -32.41 -4.09 14.42
CA THR A 252 -31.65 -5.34 14.40
C THR A 252 -30.19 -5.03 14.10
N THR A 253 -29.29 -5.86 14.64
CA THR A 253 -27.84 -5.73 14.38
C THR A 253 -27.27 -6.98 13.71
N SER A 254 -26.24 -6.80 12.90
CA SER A 254 -25.51 -7.89 12.24
C SER A 254 -24.02 -7.58 12.13
N ASN A 255 -23.23 -8.60 11.78
CA ASN A 255 -21.78 -8.49 11.51
C ASN A 255 -20.98 -7.85 12.65
N PRO A 256 -20.96 -8.47 13.84
CA PRO A 256 -20.17 -7.96 14.95
C PRO A 256 -18.68 -8.02 14.65
N LEU A 257 -18.00 -6.88 14.75
CA LEU A 257 -16.55 -6.75 14.57
C LEU A 257 -15.93 -6.11 15.81
N SER A 258 -14.90 -6.74 16.36
CA SER A 258 -14.15 -6.18 17.50
C SER A 258 -13.28 -5.02 17.07
N LEU A 259 -13.26 -3.95 17.86
CA LEU A 259 -12.42 -2.78 17.61
C LEU A 259 -10.96 -3.09 17.95
N LEU A 260 -10.06 -2.87 16.98
CA LEU A 260 -8.62 -2.95 17.21
C LEU A 260 -8.08 -1.65 17.83
N SER A 261 -8.56 -0.51 17.33
CA SER A 261 -8.22 0.82 17.82
C SER A 261 -9.40 1.79 17.65
N PHE A 262 -9.38 2.87 18.41
CA PHE A 262 -10.26 4.01 18.22
C PHE A 262 -9.44 5.30 18.33
N THR A 263 -9.56 6.17 17.33
CA THR A 263 -8.89 7.47 17.32
C THR A 263 -9.93 8.56 17.31
N TYR A 264 -9.92 9.37 18.37
CA TYR A 264 -10.70 10.60 18.43
C TYR A 264 -9.80 11.78 18.05
N ASN A 265 -10.23 12.59 17.08
CA ASN A 265 -9.49 13.76 16.64
C ASN A 265 -10.41 14.99 16.65
N SER A 266 -10.12 15.95 17.53
CA SER A 266 -10.90 17.18 17.69
C SER A 266 -10.76 18.14 16.49
N ASP A 267 -9.69 18.02 15.71
CA ASP A 267 -9.30 18.98 14.67
C ASP A 267 -9.52 18.42 13.25
N GLY A 268 -10.31 17.35 13.14
CA GLY A 268 -10.52 16.59 11.91
C GLY A 268 -9.35 15.65 11.58
N ILE A 269 -9.70 14.47 11.05
CA ILE A 269 -8.74 13.43 10.70
C ILE A 269 -8.05 13.82 9.38
N ILE A 270 -6.71 13.89 9.39
CA ILE A 270 -5.91 13.95 8.17
C ILE A 270 -6.01 12.57 7.51
N ASN A 271 -6.42 12.51 6.25
CA ASN A 271 -6.51 11.27 5.51
C ASN A 271 -5.13 10.79 5.00
N GLU A 272 -5.08 9.64 4.35
CA GLU A 272 -3.85 9.07 3.79
C GLU A 272 -3.18 9.95 2.71
N HIS A 273 -3.91 10.92 2.16
CA HIS A 273 -3.44 11.88 1.16
C HIS A 273 -2.94 13.20 1.79
N GLY A 274 -2.95 13.31 3.12
CA GLY A 274 -2.48 14.50 3.83
C GLY A 274 -3.48 15.65 3.89
N THR A 275 -4.75 15.42 3.52
CA THR A 275 -5.80 16.44 3.49
C THR A 275 -6.89 16.19 4.53
N LYS A 276 -7.70 17.21 4.83
CA LYS A 276 -8.83 17.16 5.80
C LYS A 276 -10.16 17.48 5.11
N ARG A 277 -11.27 17.08 5.73
CA ARG A 277 -12.63 17.46 5.29
C ARG A 277 -13.32 18.35 6.31
N PRO A 278 -13.98 19.44 5.87
CA PRO A 278 -14.81 20.25 6.74
C PRO A 278 -16.03 19.43 7.20
N THR A 279 -16.46 19.68 8.43
CA THR A 279 -17.68 19.07 9.00
C THR A 279 -18.91 19.96 8.83
N ALA A 280 -18.74 21.24 8.47
CA ALA A 280 -19.86 22.11 8.14
C ALA A 280 -20.37 21.86 6.72
N GLY A 281 -21.62 22.24 6.48
CA GLY A 281 -22.32 22.03 5.21
C GLY A 281 -21.76 22.83 4.04
N ALA A 282 -22.42 22.69 2.89
CA ALA A 282 -22.09 23.41 1.66
C ALA A 282 -23.03 24.61 1.43
N PHE A 283 -22.52 25.72 0.87
CA PHE A 283 -23.39 26.81 0.42
C PHE A 283 -24.26 26.42 -0.77
N VAL A 284 -23.70 25.60 -1.68
CA VAL A 284 -24.41 25.05 -2.83
C VAL A 284 -24.21 23.54 -2.85
N SER A 285 -25.32 22.78 -2.97
CA SER A 285 -25.27 21.33 -3.15
C SER A 285 -26.47 20.81 -3.93
N LEU A 286 -26.42 19.54 -4.35
CA LEU A 286 -27.59 18.84 -4.89
C LEU A 286 -28.60 18.61 -3.76
N ASP A 287 -29.88 18.74 -4.08
CA ASP A 287 -30.97 18.49 -3.13
C ASP A 287 -31.07 16.98 -2.85
N PRO A 288 -30.92 16.54 -1.58
CA PRO A 288 -30.97 15.12 -1.23
C PRO A 288 -32.38 14.50 -1.34
N GLY A 289 -33.44 15.32 -1.41
CA GLY A 289 -34.83 14.86 -1.37
C GLY A 289 -35.12 13.97 -0.17
N THR A 290 -36.00 12.98 -0.36
CA THR A 290 -36.24 11.92 0.63
C THR A 290 -35.24 10.76 0.55
N GLY A 291 -34.29 10.82 -0.38
CA GLY A 291 -33.22 9.85 -0.60
C GLY A 291 -32.86 9.70 -2.09
N PRO A 292 -31.85 8.88 -2.44
CA PRO A 292 -31.31 8.84 -3.81
C PRO A 292 -32.27 8.44 -4.92
N ALA A 293 -33.37 7.77 -4.59
CA ALA A 293 -34.41 7.36 -5.53
C ALA A 293 -35.52 8.42 -5.75
N ASP A 294 -35.46 9.56 -5.06
CA ASP A 294 -36.47 10.61 -5.14
C ASP A 294 -36.36 11.41 -6.44
N GLU A 295 -37.14 11.02 -7.44
CA GLU A 295 -37.10 11.67 -8.76
C GLU A 295 -37.58 13.13 -8.75
N THR A 296 -38.23 13.60 -7.68
CA THR A 296 -38.81 14.96 -7.64
C THR A 296 -37.74 16.06 -7.51
N VAL A 297 -36.56 15.69 -7.00
CA VAL A 297 -35.42 16.60 -6.81
C VAL A 297 -34.32 16.43 -7.86
N TRP A 298 -34.49 15.47 -8.78
CA TRP A 298 -33.50 15.20 -9.81
C TRP A 298 -33.44 16.30 -10.87
N ILE A 299 -32.23 16.61 -11.30
CA ILE A 299 -32.00 17.55 -12.40
C ILE A 299 -32.17 16.79 -13.72
N THR A 300 -33.28 16.99 -14.44
CA THR A 300 -33.61 16.14 -15.59
C THR A 300 -33.21 16.72 -16.95
N THR A 301 -33.15 18.04 -17.10
CA THR A 301 -33.04 18.67 -18.43
C THR A 301 -31.67 19.28 -18.70
N LYS A 302 -31.13 20.05 -17.75
CA LYS A 302 -29.87 20.79 -17.88
C LYS A 302 -29.26 20.99 -16.49
N SER A 303 -27.94 20.94 -16.40
CA SER A 303 -27.20 21.22 -15.17
C SER A 303 -27.59 22.59 -14.59
N THR A 304 -27.66 22.67 -13.25
CA THR A 304 -27.91 23.93 -12.55
C THR A 304 -26.77 24.92 -12.85
N TYR A 305 -27.11 26.17 -13.17
CA TYR A 305 -26.13 27.23 -13.43
C TYR A 305 -26.09 28.23 -12.28
N VAL A 306 -24.93 28.31 -11.61
CA VAL A 306 -24.68 29.19 -10.47
C VAL A 306 -23.78 30.33 -10.95
N GLN A 307 -24.27 31.58 -10.86
CA GLN A 307 -23.53 32.73 -11.36
C GLN A 307 -23.56 33.93 -10.43
N ASN A 308 -22.46 34.68 -10.39
CA ASN A 308 -22.34 35.98 -9.73
C ASN A 308 -22.58 35.86 -8.21
N VAL A 309 -21.90 34.90 -7.60
CA VAL A 309 -22.04 34.58 -6.18
C VAL A 309 -20.69 34.77 -5.48
N THR A 310 -20.73 35.21 -4.23
CA THR A 310 -19.58 35.13 -3.32
C THR A 310 -20.01 34.47 -2.03
N THR A 311 -19.26 33.50 -1.56
CA THR A 311 -19.47 32.86 -0.26
C THR A 311 -18.39 33.28 0.72
N PHE A 312 -18.79 33.42 1.98
CA PHE A 312 -17.91 33.75 3.09
C PHE A 312 -18.14 32.75 4.20
N GLY A 313 -17.10 32.02 4.61
CA GLY A 313 -17.24 31.03 5.67
C GLY A 313 -15.92 30.57 6.28
N GLU A 314 -16.02 29.68 7.26
CA GLU A 314 -14.90 29.00 7.89
C GLU A 314 -15.26 27.51 7.99
N ARG A 315 -14.31 26.62 7.66
CA ARG A 315 -14.42 25.15 7.78
C ARG A 315 -15.70 24.58 7.17
N CYS A 316 -16.13 25.11 6.03
CA CYS A 316 -17.31 24.68 5.28
C CYS A 316 -16.97 24.44 3.80
N VAL A 317 -17.98 24.09 2.99
CA VAL A 317 -17.81 23.88 1.56
C VAL A 317 -18.50 24.98 0.77
N GLY A 318 -17.85 25.48 -0.27
CA GLY A 318 -18.46 26.41 -1.19
C GLY A 318 -19.54 25.76 -2.04
N MET A 319 -19.12 24.87 -2.93
CA MET A 319 -20.02 24.08 -3.76
C MET A 319 -19.66 22.59 -3.68
N LYS A 320 -20.60 21.75 -3.25
CA LYS A 320 -20.45 20.30 -3.16
C LYS A 320 -21.37 19.59 -4.15
N ILE A 321 -20.81 18.76 -5.02
CA ILE A 321 -21.54 17.98 -6.03
C ILE A 321 -21.37 16.51 -5.70
N ASP A 322 -22.26 15.98 -4.88
CA ASP A 322 -22.28 14.57 -4.48
C ASP A 322 -23.22 13.77 -5.37
N GLY A 323 -22.66 13.05 -6.35
CA GLY A 323 -23.46 12.28 -7.29
C GLY A 323 -24.15 11.05 -6.67
N SER A 324 -23.83 10.66 -5.43
CA SER A 324 -24.57 9.59 -4.73
C SER A 324 -25.95 10.03 -4.26
N LEU A 325 -26.24 11.34 -4.25
CA LEU A 325 -27.53 11.88 -3.83
C LEU A 325 -28.65 11.64 -4.84
N HIS A 326 -28.35 11.36 -6.13
CA HIS A 326 -29.35 11.06 -7.15
C HIS A 326 -28.97 9.78 -7.92
N ASN A 327 -29.86 8.77 -7.94
CA ASN A 327 -29.67 7.53 -8.72
C ASN A 327 -29.89 7.72 -10.23
N GLY A 328 -30.37 8.90 -10.64
CA GLY A 328 -30.63 9.25 -12.03
C GLY A 328 -30.52 10.75 -12.27
N GLY A 329 -30.96 11.20 -13.44
CA GLY A 329 -30.81 12.60 -13.85
C GLY A 329 -29.35 13.02 -14.06
N LEU A 330 -29.14 14.34 -14.07
CA LEU A 330 -27.84 14.98 -14.22
C LEU A 330 -27.27 15.31 -12.84
N VAL A 331 -26.22 14.59 -12.42
CA VAL A 331 -25.46 14.89 -11.19
C VAL A 331 -24.41 15.97 -11.42
N SER A 332 -24.85 17.13 -11.90
CA SER A 332 -23.93 18.20 -12.32
C SER A 332 -24.42 19.61 -12.04
N ILE A 333 -23.47 20.48 -11.68
CA ILE A 333 -23.67 21.91 -11.47
C ILE A 333 -22.59 22.64 -12.28
N VAL A 334 -22.95 23.69 -13.01
CA VAL A 334 -22.02 24.56 -13.72
C VAL A 334 -21.95 25.91 -13.04
N ALA A 335 -20.76 26.50 -12.93
CA ALA A 335 -20.56 27.76 -12.21
C ALA A 335 -19.76 28.77 -13.02
N ASN A 336 -20.17 30.03 -12.93
CA ASN A 336 -19.43 31.16 -13.47
C ASN A 336 -19.40 32.35 -12.52
N ASP A 337 -18.33 33.16 -12.54
CA ASP A 337 -18.18 34.35 -11.68
C ASP A 337 -18.52 34.03 -10.21
N PHE A 338 -17.90 32.97 -9.69
CA PHE A 338 -18.20 32.43 -8.36
C PHE A 338 -16.94 32.39 -7.48
N SER A 339 -16.90 33.29 -6.50
CA SER A 339 -15.79 33.42 -5.55
C SER A 339 -16.08 32.72 -4.22
N GLN A 340 -15.13 31.93 -3.74
CA GLN A 340 -15.18 31.25 -2.44
C GLN A 340 -14.13 31.86 -1.52
N ILE A 341 -14.56 32.55 -0.47
CA ILE A 341 -13.68 33.09 0.57
C ILE A 341 -13.96 32.28 1.84
N ILE A 342 -13.32 31.11 1.93
CA ILE A 342 -13.64 30.12 2.95
C ILE A 342 -12.36 29.69 3.66
N ILE A 343 -12.18 30.10 4.90
CA ILE A 343 -11.00 29.78 5.72
C ILE A 343 -11.04 28.31 6.13
N ASP A 344 -9.94 27.56 5.96
CA ASP A 344 -9.80 26.14 6.33
C ASP A 344 -10.90 25.22 5.74
N GLY A 345 -11.61 25.67 4.71
CA GLY A 345 -12.69 24.93 4.07
C GLY A 345 -12.31 24.39 2.70
N ILE A 346 -13.33 23.97 1.95
CA ILE A 346 -13.17 23.50 0.57
C ILE A 346 -13.94 24.43 -0.36
N GLY A 347 -13.28 24.97 -1.38
CA GLY A 347 -13.95 25.83 -2.35
C GLY A 347 -14.97 25.04 -3.18
N TYR A 348 -14.50 24.02 -3.90
CA TYR A 348 -15.33 23.19 -4.77
C TYR A 348 -15.00 21.72 -4.56
N TRP A 349 -16.03 20.89 -4.37
CA TRP A 349 -15.87 19.48 -4.06
C TRP A 349 -16.81 18.63 -4.91
N ALA A 350 -16.27 17.82 -5.81
CA ALA A 350 -17.04 16.82 -6.56
C ALA A 350 -16.72 15.40 -6.09
N LEU A 351 -17.75 14.58 -5.96
CA LEU A 351 -17.62 13.17 -5.54
C LEU A 351 -18.68 12.26 -6.16
N TYR A 352 -18.38 10.95 -6.20
CA TYR A 352 -19.29 9.90 -6.69
C TYR A 352 -19.91 10.21 -8.07
N ASN A 353 -19.07 10.41 -9.08
CA ASN A 353 -19.44 10.85 -10.45
C ASN A 353 -20.05 12.26 -10.58
N GLY A 354 -20.23 12.99 -9.47
CA GLY A 354 -20.60 14.40 -9.48
C GLY A 354 -19.68 15.20 -10.40
N MET A 355 -20.26 16.09 -11.20
CA MET A 355 -19.52 16.82 -12.24
C MET A 355 -19.74 18.33 -12.14
N SER A 356 -18.68 19.09 -12.41
CA SER A 356 -18.81 20.53 -12.63
C SER A 356 -17.89 21.06 -13.72
N GLU A 357 -18.41 22.00 -14.50
CA GLU A 357 -17.62 22.96 -15.25
C GLU A 357 -17.61 24.31 -14.52
N LEU A 358 -16.40 24.82 -14.27
CA LEU A 358 -16.10 26.02 -13.51
C LEU A 358 -15.40 27.03 -14.44
N VAL A 359 -15.99 28.22 -14.63
CA VAL A 359 -15.43 29.32 -15.43
C VAL A 359 -15.34 30.57 -14.57
N SER A 360 -14.22 31.31 -14.53
CA SER A 360 -14.15 32.53 -13.69
C SER A 360 -14.47 32.24 -12.21
N VAL A 361 -13.88 31.16 -11.70
CA VAL A 361 -14.14 30.63 -10.37
C VAL A 361 -12.90 30.81 -9.49
N PHE A 362 -13.06 31.49 -8.35
CA PHE A 362 -11.93 31.91 -7.51
C PHE A 362 -12.05 31.31 -6.12
N THR A 363 -10.96 30.82 -5.55
CA THR A 363 -10.92 30.35 -4.15
C THR A 363 -9.82 31.06 -3.36
N TYR A 364 -10.15 31.45 -2.12
CA TYR A 364 -9.28 32.19 -1.23
C TYR A 364 -9.32 31.59 0.18
N TYR A 365 -8.13 31.35 0.76
CA TYR A 365 -7.93 30.86 2.13
C TYR A 365 -8.46 29.45 2.42
N CYS A 366 -8.90 28.72 1.38
CA CYS A 366 -9.40 27.36 1.53
C CYS A 366 -8.27 26.40 1.91
N HIS A 367 -8.55 25.43 2.77
CA HIS A 367 -7.68 24.28 2.95
C HIS A 367 -7.47 23.59 1.59
N ILE A 368 -8.55 23.39 0.82
CA ILE A 368 -8.49 22.88 -0.55
C ILE A 368 -9.31 23.78 -1.48
N GLY A 369 -8.69 24.29 -2.54
CA GLY A 369 -9.40 25.06 -3.56
C GLY A 369 -10.40 24.19 -4.33
N TYR A 370 -9.89 23.23 -5.10
CA TYR A 370 -10.70 22.26 -5.85
C TYR A 370 -10.38 20.82 -5.40
N LEU A 371 -11.41 20.08 -5.04
CA LEU A 371 -11.31 18.69 -4.61
C LEU A 371 -12.18 17.78 -5.47
N SER A 372 -11.59 16.68 -5.93
CA SER A 372 -12.27 15.62 -6.65
C SER A 372 -12.00 14.29 -5.95
N GLU A 373 -13.05 13.59 -5.52
CA GLU A 373 -12.91 12.28 -4.85
C GLU A 373 -13.85 11.25 -5.43
N PHE A 374 -13.56 9.95 -5.24
CA PHE A 374 -14.50 8.87 -5.57
C PHE A 374 -15.07 8.96 -7.00
N GLY A 375 -14.24 9.35 -7.97
CA GLY A 375 -14.65 9.54 -9.37
C GLY A 375 -15.43 10.82 -9.69
N GLY A 376 -15.44 11.80 -8.77
CA GLY A 376 -15.85 13.17 -9.09
C GLY A 376 -15.05 13.74 -10.25
N ARG A 377 -15.61 14.74 -10.93
CA ARG A 377 -14.97 15.39 -12.08
C ARG A 377 -15.14 16.90 -12.02
N LEU A 378 -14.03 17.61 -11.93
CA LEU A 378 -13.98 19.06 -12.02
C LEU A 378 -13.17 19.47 -13.25
N ARG A 379 -13.76 20.37 -14.05
CA ARG A 379 -13.03 21.10 -15.09
C ARG A 379 -13.10 22.58 -14.75
N ALA A 380 -11.94 23.20 -14.52
CA ALA A 380 -11.85 24.62 -14.23
C ALA A 380 -11.08 25.38 -15.33
N THR A 381 -11.61 26.53 -15.72
CA THR A 381 -10.98 27.46 -16.68
C THR A 381 -11.12 28.90 -16.16
N ASN A 382 -10.12 29.74 -16.43
CA ASN A 382 -10.15 31.16 -16.07
C ASN A 382 -10.37 31.46 -14.57
N GLY A 383 -9.99 30.54 -13.67
CA GLY A 383 -10.12 30.67 -12.22
C GLY A 383 -8.78 30.72 -11.48
N ASN A 384 -8.81 30.77 -10.14
CA ASN A 384 -7.62 30.64 -9.30
C ASN A 384 -7.90 29.84 -8.01
N ASN A 385 -6.81 29.38 -7.39
CA ASN A 385 -6.78 28.95 -6.00
C ASN A 385 -5.68 29.74 -5.30
N SER A 386 -5.99 30.47 -4.23
CA SER A 386 -5.07 31.45 -3.64
C SER A 386 -5.08 31.40 -2.11
N TYR A 387 -3.88 31.53 -1.52
CA TYR A 387 -3.65 31.67 -0.07
C TYR A 387 -4.20 30.51 0.78
N GLY A 388 -4.31 29.31 0.22
CA GLY A 388 -4.73 28.07 0.87
C GLY A 388 -3.62 27.02 0.94
N ASP A 389 -3.90 25.86 1.54
CA ASP A 389 -2.91 24.78 1.70
C ASP A 389 -2.74 23.97 0.39
N PHE A 390 -3.85 23.64 -0.26
CA PHE A 390 -3.88 22.84 -1.49
C PHE A 390 -4.68 23.54 -2.59
N GLY A 391 -4.08 23.64 -3.79
CA GLY A 391 -4.73 24.27 -4.94
C GLY A 391 -5.81 23.37 -5.57
N SER A 392 -5.41 22.22 -6.11
CA SER A 392 -6.32 21.24 -6.69
C SER A 392 -5.87 19.84 -6.34
N VAL A 393 -6.82 19.03 -5.89
CA VAL A 393 -6.57 17.71 -5.33
C VAL A 393 -7.53 16.71 -5.96
N ALA A 394 -7.00 15.57 -6.39
CA ALA A 394 -7.76 14.43 -6.86
C ALA A 394 -7.37 13.19 -6.04
N GLU A 395 -8.33 12.58 -5.36
CA GLU A 395 -8.09 11.46 -4.45
C GLU A 395 -8.99 10.26 -4.82
N GLY A 396 -8.33 9.11 -4.99
CA GLY A 396 -8.99 7.85 -5.30
C GLY A 396 -9.63 7.76 -6.69
N VAL A 397 -10.40 6.69 -6.86
CA VAL A 397 -11.21 6.37 -8.06
C VAL A 397 -12.64 6.10 -7.63
N ASN A 398 -13.59 6.04 -8.56
CA ASN A 398 -14.95 5.67 -8.20
C ASN A 398 -14.98 4.23 -7.66
N PRO A 399 -15.43 3.98 -6.41
CA PRO A 399 -15.52 2.62 -5.88
C PRO A 399 -16.50 1.73 -6.65
N SER A 400 -17.43 2.32 -7.41
CA SER A 400 -18.40 1.62 -8.25
C SER A 400 -17.89 1.35 -9.66
N GLU A 401 -16.72 1.86 -10.05
CA GLU A 401 -16.13 1.60 -11.36
C GLU A 401 -15.38 0.26 -11.34
N THR A 402 -15.52 -0.52 -12.42
CA THR A 402 -14.76 -1.77 -12.58
C THR A 402 -13.39 -1.45 -13.17
N ALA A 403 -12.33 -1.68 -12.41
CA ALA A 403 -10.96 -1.44 -12.87
C ALA A 403 -10.61 -2.31 -14.09
N ILE A 404 -9.98 -1.70 -15.09
CA ILE A 404 -9.39 -2.40 -16.23
C ILE A 404 -7.90 -2.60 -15.94
N ILE A 405 -7.44 -3.85 -15.97
CA ILE A 405 -6.03 -4.17 -15.73
C ILE A 405 -5.26 -4.06 -17.04
N GLY A 406 -4.30 -3.14 -17.09
CA GLY A 406 -3.33 -3.02 -18.17
C GLY A 406 -1.97 -3.62 -17.80
N LYS A 407 -1.27 -4.21 -18.76
CA LYS A 407 0.15 -4.57 -18.63
C LYS A 407 0.98 -3.41 -19.20
N VAL A 408 1.80 -2.77 -18.38
CA VAL A 408 2.86 -1.87 -18.85
C VAL A 408 4.10 -2.72 -19.13
N ASP A 409 4.50 -2.80 -20.39
CA ASP A 409 5.72 -3.49 -20.80
C ASP A 409 6.76 -2.46 -21.27
N ASN A 410 7.79 -2.24 -20.46
CA ASN A 410 8.88 -1.32 -20.78
C ASN A 410 10.10 -2.03 -21.41
N LYS A 411 9.92 -3.26 -21.93
CA LYS A 411 11.00 -4.07 -22.54
C LYS A 411 10.94 -4.00 -24.07
N SER A 412 11.24 -2.84 -24.66
CA SER A 412 11.04 -2.59 -26.10
C SER A 412 12.20 -3.02 -27.02
N THR A 413 13.33 -3.49 -26.50
CA THR A 413 14.53 -3.78 -27.29
C THR A 413 15.00 -5.22 -27.17
N GLU A 414 15.52 -5.76 -28.27
CA GLU A 414 16.10 -7.10 -28.35
C GLU A 414 17.57 -7.13 -27.88
N ALA A 415 18.13 -8.34 -27.75
CA ALA A 415 19.54 -8.50 -27.44
C ALA A 415 20.43 -7.92 -28.55
N LYS A 416 21.43 -7.11 -28.18
CA LYS A 416 22.30 -6.38 -29.10
C LYS A 416 23.78 -6.64 -28.79
N VAL A 417 24.45 -7.36 -29.69
CA VAL A 417 25.90 -7.54 -29.67
C VAL A 417 26.59 -6.20 -29.94
N SER A 418 27.61 -5.88 -29.14
CA SER A 418 28.42 -4.67 -29.25
C SER A 418 29.90 -4.96 -29.47
N VAL A 419 30.39 -6.12 -29.01
CA VAL A 419 31.79 -6.52 -29.12
C VAL A 419 31.84 -7.96 -29.64
N VAL A 420 32.77 -8.22 -30.55
CA VAL A 420 33.07 -9.57 -31.04
C VAL A 420 34.54 -9.83 -30.79
N GLU A 421 34.82 -10.80 -29.91
CA GLU A 421 36.17 -11.19 -29.54
C GLU A 421 36.68 -12.27 -30.49
N THR A 422 37.89 -12.10 -31.03
CA THR A 422 38.47 -13.02 -32.02
C THR A 422 39.96 -13.20 -31.79
N ASN A 423 40.52 -14.35 -32.19
CA ASN A 423 41.97 -14.55 -32.27
C ASN A 423 42.51 -14.38 -33.71
N GLY A 424 41.74 -13.76 -34.60
CA GLY A 424 42.06 -13.62 -36.03
C GLY A 424 41.74 -14.84 -36.89
N VAL A 425 41.48 -16.01 -36.30
CA VAL A 425 41.08 -17.24 -37.00
C VAL A 425 39.66 -17.67 -36.61
N ASN A 426 39.33 -17.60 -35.32
CA ASN A 426 38.06 -18.03 -34.74
C ASN A 426 37.37 -16.88 -34.01
N LEU A 427 36.03 -16.92 -33.99
CA LEU A 427 35.21 -16.14 -33.08
C LEU A 427 35.28 -16.78 -31.69
N LEU A 428 35.59 -15.99 -30.66
CA LEU A 428 35.78 -16.47 -29.29
C LEU A 428 34.55 -16.20 -28.41
N ALA A 429 34.02 -14.97 -28.44
CA ALA A 429 32.90 -14.55 -27.61
C ALA A 429 32.16 -13.32 -28.16
N PHE A 430 30.94 -13.08 -27.66
CA PHE A 430 30.17 -11.87 -27.92
C PHE A 430 29.99 -11.07 -26.63
N GLY A 431 30.34 -9.79 -26.67
CA GLY A 431 29.98 -8.81 -25.66
C GLY A 431 28.68 -8.10 -26.07
N TYR A 432 27.71 -8.04 -25.16
CA TYR A 432 26.40 -7.45 -25.43
C TYR A 432 26.28 -6.07 -24.77
N SER A 433 25.74 -5.10 -25.52
CA SER A 433 25.26 -3.83 -24.94
C SER A 433 23.90 -4.00 -24.27
N ASN A 434 23.13 -4.99 -24.72
CA ASN A 434 21.92 -5.49 -24.09
C ASN A 434 21.89 -7.00 -24.34
N ALA A 435 21.98 -7.83 -23.30
CA ALA A 435 21.92 -9.28 -23.45
C ALA A 435 20.48 -9.81 -23.59
N GLY A 436 19.48 -8.94 -23.40
CA GLY A 436 18.08 -9.33 -23.33
C GLY A 436 17.73 -10.03 -22.02
N GLN A 437 16.44 -10.27 -21.78
CA GLN A 437 15.94 -11.00 -20.62
C GLN A 437 14.93 -12.06 -21.09
N GLU A 438 14.79 -13.15 -20.34
CA GLU A 438 13.78 -14.20 -20.56
C GLU A 438 13.88 -14.97 -21.89
N TYR A 439 15.01 -14.87 -22.60
CA TYR A 439 15.26 -15.64 -23.82
C TYR A 439 15.35 -17.14 -23.49
N THR A 440 14.62 -17.95 -24.25
CA THR A 440 14.68 -19.43 -24.23
C THR A 440 15.26 -20.01 -25.51
N SER A 441 15.49 -19.17 -26.53
CA SER A 441 16.16 -19.47 -27.78
C SER A 441 16.78 -18.19 -28.35
N ALA A 442 17.81 -18.30 -29.18
CA ALA A 442 18.46 -17.17 -29.85
C ALA A 442 19.00 -17.60 -31.22
N THR A 443 18.88 -16.71 -32.22
CA THR A 443 19.42 -16.92 -33.57
C THR A 443 20.28 -15.71 -33.94
N PRO A 444 21.59 -15.87 -34.20
CA PRO A 444 22.45 -14.75 -34.56
C PRO A 444 22.42 -14.49 -36.06
N THR A 445 22.60 -13.22 -36.44
CA THR A 445 22.89 -12.82 -37.82
C THR A 445 24.30 -12.26 -37.87
N ILE A 446 25.21 -12.91 -38.60
CA ILE A 446 26.57 -12.42 -38.81
C ILE A 446 26.66 -11.80 -40.20
N SER A 447 27.15 -10.58 -40.26
CA SER A 447 27.50 -9.89 -41.51
C SER A 447 28.98 -9.53 -41.53
N GLY A 448 29.62 -9.55 -42.70
CA GLY A 448 31.03 -9.18 -42.87
C GLY A 448 32.00 -10.37 -42.77
N SER A 449 33.23 -10.11 -42.29
CA SER A 449 34.25 -11.14 -42.08
C SER A 449 33.79 -12.14 -41.01
N GLY A 450 33.55 -13.39 -41.41
CA GLY A 450 32.91 -14.41 -40.57
C GLY A 450 31.51 -14.83 -41.05
N TYR A 451 31.03 -14.29 -42.18
CA TYR A 451 29.82 -14.77 -42.85
C TYR A 451 29.89 -16.28 -43.09
N GLY A 452 28.82 -16.99 -42.69
CA GLY A 452 28.75 -18.46 -42.75
C GLY A 452 29.25 -19.19 -41.50
N ALA A 453 29.75 -18.49 -40.47
CA ALA A 453 30.05 -19.11 -39.20
C ALA A 453 28.77 -19.64 -38.53
N VAL A 454 28.85 -20.87 -38.02
CA VAL A 454 27.74 -21.52 -37.31
C VAL A 454 27.91 -21.23 -35.83
N ILE A 455 26.95 -20.50 -35.26
CA ILE A 455 26.91 -20.19 -33.83
C ILE A 455 25.79 -21.01 -33.21
N LYS A 456 26.06 -21.63 -32.06
CA LYS A 456 25.06 -22.31 -31.23
C LYS A 456 24.98 -21.60 -29.87
N TYR A 457 23.75 -21.30 -29.43
CA TYR A 457 23.47 -20.84 -28.08
C TYR A 457 23.03 -22.03 -27.24
N GLU A 458 23.99 -22.67 -26.56
CA GLU A 458 23.74 -23.89 -25.77
C GLU A 458 23.36 -23.61 -24.31
N GLU A 459 23.58 -22.39 -23.83
CA GLU A 459 23.37 -21.97 -22.45
C GLU A 459 22.66 -20.62 -22.40
N PHE A 460 21.61 -20.52 -21.57
CA PHE A 460 20.98 -19.26 -21.18
C PHE A 460 21.21 -19.06 -19.68
N ARG A 461 21.92 -17.99 -19.32
CA ARG A 461 22.24 -17.71 -17.91
C ARG A 461 21.05 -17.09 -17.19
N LYS A 462 20.82 -17.56 -15.96
CA LYS A 462 19.85 -17.00 -15.00
C LYS A 462 20.61 -16.19 -13.95
N ASP A 463 19.92 -15.23 -13.33
CA ASP A 463 20.48 -14.36 -12.29
C ASP A 463 21.76 -13.60 -12.73
N ALA A 464 21.84 -13.28 -14.03
CA ALA A 464 22.91 -12.47 -14.58
C ALA A 464 22.70 -10.98 -14.27
N ILE A 465 23.79 -10.23 -14.24
CA ILE A 465 23.76 -8.78 -14.05
C ILE A 465 23.09 -8.12 -15.26
N SER A 466 22.00 -7.40 -15.04
CA SER A 466 21.27 -6.68 -16.09
C SER A 466 21.72 -5.22 -16.25
N GLU A 467 22.14 -4.57 -15.16
CA GLU A 467 22.62 -3.19 -15.17
C GLU A 467 23.61 -2.96 -14.02
N VAL A 468 24.67 -2.20 -14.29
CA VAL A 468 25.54 -1.61 -13.27
C VAL A 468 25.50 -0.11 -13.48
N ARG A 469 25.07 0.64 -12.46
CA ARG A 469 24.93 2.10 -12.54
C ARG A 469 25.63 2.77 -11.37
N ILE A 470 26.34 3.85 -11.65
CA ILE A 470 26.74 4.81 -10.62
C ILE A 470 25.58 5.78 -10.43
N THR A 471 25.02 5.83 -9.24
CA THR A 471 23.98 6.79 -8.87
C THR A 471 24.59 8.10 -8.40
N ASP A 472 23.85 9.18 -8.59
CA ASP A 472 24.16 10.46 -7.95
C ASP A 472 24.20 10.24 -6.42
N PRO A 473 25.26 10.70 -5.72
CA PRO A 473 25.31 10.66 -4.26
C PRO A 473 24.18 11.44 -3.58
N GLY A 474 23.39 12.23 -4.32
CA GLY A 474 22.27 13.00 -3.78
C GLY A 474 22.73 14.25 -3.04
N ASP A 475 23.99 14.64 -3.25
CA ASP A 475 24.65 15.81 -2.70
C ASP A 475 25.49 16.50 -3.80
N SER A 476 26.14 17.61 -3.47
CA SER A 476 27.00 18.32 -4.42
C SER A 476 28.38 17.66 -4.61
N SER A 477 28.58 16.43 -4.14
CA SER A 477 29.84 15.71 -4.34
C SER A 477 29.88 15.08 -5.73
N THR A 478 31.08 14.89 -6.25
CA THR A 478 31.26 14.29 -7.56
C THR A 478 30.93 12.80 -7.48
N SER A 479 29.99 12.33 -8.30
CA SER A 479 29.73 10.90 -8.44
C SER A 479 31.05 10.17 -8.75
N GLY A 480 31.21 8.97 -8.19
CA GLY A 480 32.39 8.13 -8.44
C GLY A 480 32.56 7.77 -9.93
N GLY A 481 33.71 7.21 -10.30
CA GLY A 481 33.95 6.69 -11.66
C GLY A 481 34.52 7.69 -12.68
N LEU A 482 34.76 8.95 -12.32
CA LEU A 482 35.51 9.86 -13.20
C LEU A 482 36.96 9.41 -13.38
N GLY A 483 37.45 9.42 -14.62
CA GLY A 483 38.84 9.08 -14.95
C GLY A 483 39.12 7.59 -15.13
N TYR A 484 38.12 6.80 -15.54
CA TYR A 484 38.30 5.38 -15.86
C TYR A 484 39.54 5.13 -16.71
N THR A 485 40.42 4.25 -16.22
CA THR A 485 41.64 3.85 -16.93
C THR A 485 41.28 2.83 -18.00
N TYR A 486 41.45 3.20 -19.27
CA TYR A 486 41.43 2.25 -20.39
C TYR A 486 42.73 2.40 -21.18
N LYS A 487 43.59 1.37 -21.14
CA LYS A 487 44.89 1.39 -21.82
C LYS A 487 45.05 0.18 -22.72
N LEU A 488 45.38 0.40 -23.99
CA LEU A 488 45.62 -0.65 -24.96
C LEU A 488 47.06 -0.59 -25.48
N ASN A 489 47.76 -1.72 -25.45
CA ASN A 489 49.15 -1.80 -25.95
C ASN A 489 49.53 -3.23 -26.34
N THR A 490 50.80 -3.44 -26.68
CA THR A 490 51.38 -4.74 -27.04
C THR A 490 52.37 -5.19 -25.97
N ALA A 491 52.26 -6.45 -25.54
CA ALA A 491 53.13 -7.03 -24.53
C ALA A 491 54.57 -7.20 -25.05
N GLN A 492 55.51 -7.36 -24.11
CA GLN A 492 56.89 -7.73 -24.42
C GLN A 492 57.18 -9.21 -24.16
N GLY A 493 56.26 -9.90 -23.47
CA GLY A 493 56.35 -11.32 -23.12
C GLY A 493 55.39 -11.67 -21.97
N GLY A 494 55.44 -12.90 -21.50
CA GLY A 494 54.67 -13.36 -20.33
C GLY A 494 54.53 -14.88 -20.28
N ASP A 495 53.84 -15.36 -19.26
CA ASP A 495 53.61 -16.78 -19.00
C ASP A 495 52.21 -17.04 -18.42
N SER A 496 51.99 -18.23 -17.88
CA SER A 496 50.72 -18.64 -17.27
C SER A 496 50.26 -17.79 -16.07
N THR A 497 51.10 -16.91 -15.53
CA THR A 497 50.83 -16.10 -14.34
C THR A 497 51.24 -14.64 -14.48
N THR A 498 51.96 -14.27 -15.54
CA THR A 498 52.52 -12.93 -15.71
C THR A 498 52.38 -12.40 -17.13
N ILE A 499 52.44 -11.08 -17.26
CA ILE A 499 52.59 -10.39 -18.54
C ILE A 499 53.53 -9.20 -18.38
N THR A 500 54.46 -9.04 -19.31
CA THR A 500 55.35 -7.86 -19.37
C THR A 500 54.69 -6.79 -20.23
N LEU A 501 54.25 -5.71 -19.59
CA LEU A 501 53.62 -4.57 -20.26
C LEU A 501 54.59 -3.85 -21.19
N SER A 502 54.05 -3.04 -22.11
CA SER A 502 54.83 -2.26 -23.05
C SER A 502 55.80 -1.30 -22.35
N ALA A 503 57.04 -1.25 -22.84
CA ALA A 503 58.05 -0.30 -22.34
C ALA A 503 57.65 1.17 -22.59
N ALA A 504 56.72 1.42 -23.52
CA ALA A 504 56.17 2.76 -23.77
C ALA A 504 55.22 3.25 -22.67
N ASP A 505 54.82 2.39 -21.73
CA ASP A 505 53.97 2.79 -20.61
C ASP A 505 54.80 3.48 -19.52
N THR A 506 54.83 4.82 -19.58
CA THR A 506 55.55 5.70 -18.66
C THR A 506 54.72 6.18 -17.48
N GLU A 507 53.40 5.99 -17.51
CA GLU A 507 52.46 6.51 -16.53
C GLU A 507 51.95 5.43 -15.55
N GLY A 508 52.14 4.16 -15.88
CA GLY A 508 51.72 3.04 -15.04
C GLY A 508 52.40 3.04 -13.67
N THR A 509 51.60 2.88 -12.62
CA THR A 509 52.07 2.66 -11.24
C THR A 509 51.37 1.44 -10.65
N ALA A 510 51.98 0.83 -9.63
CA ALA A 510 51.38 -0.31 -8.96
C ALA A 510 49.99 0.02 -8.37
N VAL A 511 49.81 1.23 -7.84
CA VAL A 511 48.53 1.69 -7.28
C VAL A 511 47.47 1.88 -8.36
N LEU A 512 47.87 2.35 -9.55
CA LEU A 512 46.95 2.59 -10.66
C LEU A 512 46.40 1.29 -11.25
N TYR A 513 47.25 0.26 -11.38
CA TYR A 513 46.87 -0.98 -12.08
C TYR A 513 46.41 -2.10 -11.15
N ARG A 514 46.80 -2.11 -9.88
CA ARG A 514 46.35 -3.14 -8.95
C ARG A 514 44.82 -3.16 -8.87
N ASN A 515 44.26 -4.37 -8.90
CA ASN A 515 42.82 -4.68 -8.93
C ASN A 515 42.09 -4.35 -10.24
N GLN A 516 42.75 -3.75 -11.24
CA GLN A 516 42.19 -3.60 -12.59
C GLN A 516 42.20 -4.94 -13.33
N ARG A 517 41.31 -5.07 -14.32
CA ARG A 517 41.28 -6.22 -15.21
C ARG A 517 42.26 -5.99 -16.34
N ILE A 518 43.00 -7.04 -16.72
CA ILE A 518 43.76 -7.09 -17.95
C ILE A 518 43.16 -8.15 -18.87
N VAL A 519 42.92 -7.79 -20.14
CA VAL A 519 42.34 -8.67 -21.16
C VAL A 519 43.30 -8.75 -22.34
N ILE A 520 43.61 -9.95 -22.80
CA ILE A 520 44.37 -10.16 -24.04
C ILE A 520 43.38 -10.10 -25.22
N VAL A 521 43.35 -8.96 -25.88
CA VAL A 521 42.41 -8.63 -26.96
C VAL A 521 42.88 -9.10 -28.35
N GLY A 522 44.08 -9.66 -28.47
CA GLY A 522 44.58 -10.18 -29.74
C GLY A 522 45.99 -10.80 -29.66
N GLY A 523 46.37 -11.52 -30.71
CA GLY A 523 47.66 -12.21 -30.78
C GLY A 523 47.71 -13.49 -29.96
N LYS A 524 48.92 -13.88 -29.54
CA LYS A 524 49.12 -15.06 -28.70
C LYS A 524 48.45 -14.89 -27.33
N GLY A 525 47.64 -15.86 -26.91
CA GLY A 525 46.84 -15.79 -25.68
C GLY A 525 45.53 -14.99 -25.79
N ALA A 526 45.10 -14.59 -27.00
CA ALA A 526 43.84 -13.86 -27.19
C ALA A 526 42.63 -14.56 -26.53
N GLY A 527 41.82 -13.78 -25.82
CA GLY A 527 40.68 -14.27 -25.04
C GLY A 527 41.01 -14.56 -23.57
N GLN A 528 42.28 -14.49 -23.15
CA GLN A 528 42.65 -14.58 -21.75
C GLN A 528 42.37 -13.29 -20.99
N TYR A 529 41.94 -13.39 -19.75
CA TYR A 529 41.79 -12.25 -18.86
C TYR A 529 42.14 -12.61 -17.41
N GLY A 530 42.38 -11.60 -16.59
CA GLY A 530 42.59 -11.75 -15.15
C GLY A 530 42.69 -10.40 -14.45
N THR A 531 42.80 -10.45 -13.13
CA THR A 531 43.05 -9.29 -12.29
C THR A 531 44.56 -9.08 -12.11
N ILE A 532 45.02 -7.84 -12.26
CA ILE A 532 46.38 -7.45 -11.91
C ILE A 532 46.50 -7.38 -10.38
N THR A 533 47.32 -8.25 -9.79
CA THR A 533 47.56 -8.27 -8.34
C THR A 533 48.79 -7.46 -7.95
N ASP A 534 49.78 -7.40 -8.83
CA ASP A 534 50.95 -6.57 -8.64
C ASP A 534 51.55 -6.09 -9.96
N PHE A 535 52.31 -4.99 -9.90
CA PHE A 535 53.01 -4.42 -11.05
C PHE A 535 54.33 -3.77 -10.63
N ASP A 536 55.42 -4.24 -11.24
CA ASP A 536 56.74 -3.63 -11.09
C ASP A 536 56.97 -2.57 -12.17
N THR A 537 57.10 -1.32 -11.74
CA THR A 537 57.27 -0.16 -12.62
C THR A 537 58.58 -0.15 -13.41
N VAL A 538 59.61 -0.88 -12.95
CA VAL A 538 60.94 -0.98 -13.57
C VAL A 538 60.98 -2.11 -14.58
N THR A 539 60.66 -3.33 -14.17
CA THR A 539 60.67 -4.50 -15.07
C THR A 539 59.45 -4.57 -16.00
N LYS A 540 58.41 -3.78 -15.69
CA LYS A 540 57.11 -3.75 -16.38
C LYS A 540 56.33 -5.06 -16.28
N ILE A 541 56.67 -5.93 -15.33
CA ILE A 541 55.98 -7.20 -15.13
C ILE A 541 54.72 -6.99 -14.28
N CYS A 542 53.58 -7.43 -14.79
CA CYS A 542 52.34 -7.59 -14.05
C CYS A 542 52.17 -9.04 -13.59
N GLN A 543 51.80 -9.21 -12.32
CA GLN A 543 51.31 -10.48 -11.78
C GLN A 543 49.80 -10.55 -11.98
N VAL A 544 49.31 -11.70 -12.46
CA VAL A 544 47.91 -11.90 -12.82
C VAL A 544 47.30 -13.03 -12.01
N SER A 545 46.12 -12.78 -11.46
CA SER A 545 45.29 -13.77 -10.79
C SER A 545 43.93 -13.91 -11.45
N ARG A 546 43.34 -15.09 -11.35
CA ARG A 546 42.00 -15.41 -11.84
C ARG A 546 40.97 -14.61 -11.06
N GLU A 547 39.91 -14.15 -11.72
CA GLU A 547 38.89 -13.36 -11.05
C GLU A 547 37.90 -14.22 -10.26
N SER A 548 37.75 -15.50 -10.64
CA SER A 548 36.83 -16.41 -9.94
C SER A 548 37.28 -16.81 -8.53
N ASP A 549 38.58 -16.87 -8.26
CA ASP A 549 39.11 -17.36 -6.98
C ASP A 549 40.37 -16.65 -6.48
N MET A 550 40.84 -15.62 -7.18
CA MET A 550 42.07 -14.87 -6.88
C MET A 550 43.35 -15.73 -6.84
N GLY A 551 43.29 -16.99 -7.30
CA GLY A 551 44.47 -17.84 -7.48
C GLY A 551 45.34 -17.32 -8.62
N ALA A 552 46.66 -17.57 -8.56
CA ALA A 552 47.58 -17.13 -9.60
C ALA A 552 47.23 -17.74 -10.97
N GLY A 553 47.16 -16.90 -12.00
CA GLY A 553 46.97 -17.30 -13.38
C GLY A 553 45.85 -16.60 -14.12
N TRP A 554 45.57 -17.10 -15.34
CA TRP A 554 44.58 -16.54 -16.27
C TRP A 554 43.28 -17.33 -16.29
N GLU A 555 42.20 -16.64 -16.68
CA GLU A 555 40.94 -17.22 -17.14
C GLU A 555 40.77 -16.95 -18.64
N HIS A 556 39.78 -17.57 -19.27
CA HIS A 556 39.48 -17.36 -20.68
C HIS A 556 38.00 -17.00 -20.87
N LEU A 557 37.72 -16.06 -21.78
CA LEU A 557 36.37 -15.55 -22.08
C LEU A 557 35.39 -16.66 -22.50
N TYR A 558 35.90 -17.68 -23.17
CA TYR A 558 35.20 -18.94 -23.43
C TYR A 558 35.71 -20.03 -22.49
N PRO A 559 34.91 -20.47 -21.48
CA PRO A 559 35.32 -21.49 -20.52
C PRO A 559 35.74 -22.80 -21.19
N GLY A 560 36.78 -23.46 -20.66
CA GLY A 560 37.31 -24.72 -21.21
C GLY A 560 38.33 -24.55 -22.34
N PHE A 561 38.57 -23.33 -22.82
CA PHE A 561 39.69 -23.06 -23.71
C PHE A 561 41.02 -23.19 -22.97
N GLN A 562 42.03 -23.76 -23.63
CA GLN A 562 43.35 -23.94 -23.02
C GLN A 562 44.03 -22.57 -22.80
N ILE A 563 44.52 -22.35 -21.58
CA ILE A 563 45.35 -21.18 -21.27
C ILE A 563 46.71 -21.34 -21.93
N GLU A 564 47.11 -20.33 -22.69
CA GLU A 564 48.42 -20.21 -23.29
C GLU A 564 49.47 -19.97 -22.19
N THR A 565 50.51 -20.80 -22.19
CA THR A 565 51.54 -20.79 -21.15
C THR A 565 52.68 -19.82 -21.47
N THR A 566 52.70 -19.24 -22.67
CA THR A 566 53.72 -18.27 -23.10
C THR A 566 53.12 -17.13 -23.91
N LEU A 567 53.41 -15.90 -23.53
CA LEU A 567 53.00 -14.69 -24.26
C LEU A 567 54.22 -14.08 -24.94
N ASP A 568 54.00 -13.42 -26.09
CA ASP A 568 55.06 -12.79 -26.88
C ASP A 568 54.65 -11.40 -27.40
N THR A 569 55.50 -10.80 -28.25
CA THR A 569 55.28 -9.47 -28.82
C THR A 569 54.12 -9.38 -29.83
N SER A 570 53.45 -10.49 -30.16
CA SER A 570 52.18 -10.45 -30.90
C SER A 570 50.98 -10.16 -29.98
N THR A 571 51.13 -10.42 -28.67
CA THR A 571 50.09 -10.30 -27.65
C THR A 571 49.67 -8.84 -27.48
N ARG A 572 48.41 -8.53 -27.73
CA ARG A 572 47.81 -7.21 -27.49
C ARG A 572 46.90 -7.28 -26.27
N TYR A 573 47.02 -6.32 -25.38
CA TYR A 573 46.25 -6.29 -24.13
C TYR A 573 45.49 -4.96 -23.96
N SER A 574 44.39 -5.01 -23.22
CA SER A 574 43.73 -3.86 -22.61
C SER A 574 43.81 -3.95 -21.08
N ILE A 575 43.98 -2.82 -20.41
CA ILE A 575 43.80 -2.67 -18.95
C ILE A 575 42.55 -1.82 -18.76
N GLU A 576 41.60 -2.31 -17.96
CA GLU A 576 40.30 -1.70 -17.78
C GLU A 576 39.79 -1.82 -16.32
N PRO A 577 38.84 -0.96 -15.90
CA PRO A 577 38.27 -1.04 -14.57
C PRO A 577 37.51 -2.35 -14.39
N ARG A 578 37.65 -2.98 -13.21
CA ARG A 578 36.89 -4.17 -12.84
C ARG A 578 35.69 -3.78 -11.99
N VAL A 579 34.55 -4.39 -12.27
CA VAL A 579 33.39 -4.40 -11.36
C VAL A 579 33.53 -5.61 -10.44
N ASP A 580 33.59 -5.39 -9.14
CA ASP A 580 33.68 -6.45 -8.13
C ASP A 580 32.33 -6.63 -7.45
N LEU A 581 31.68 -7.75 -7.75
CA LEU A 581 30.36 -8.11 -7.25
C LEU A 581 30.41 -9.56 -6.78
N ALA A 582 29.61 -9.88 -5.75
CA ALA A 582 29.45 -11.25 -5.33
C ALA A 582 28.90 -12.09 -6.49
N TRP A 583 29.57 -13.20 -6.80
CA TRP A 583 29.10 -14.14 -7.81
C TRP A 583 27.75 -14.76 -7.38
N PRO A 584 26.87 -15.09 -8.35
CA PRO A 584 25.74 -15.97 -8.08
C PRO A 584 26.22 -17.25 -7.39
N THR A 585 25.43 -17.83 -6.50
CA THR A 585 25.83 -19.07 -5.81
C THR A 585 25.76 -20.25 -6.78
N TRP A 586 26.87 -20.98 -6.92
CA TRP A 586 26.96 -22.21 -7.69
C TRP A 586 27.81 -23.24 -6.96
N THR A 587 27.58 -24.52 -7.25
CA THR A 587 28.38 -25.62 -6.71
C THR A 587 29.26 -26.18 -7.83
N LYS A 588 30.58 -26.17 -7.62
CA LYS A 588 31.52 -26.95 -8.45
C LYS A 588 31.90 -28.24 -7.76
N THR A 589 32.15 -29.24 -8.59
CA THR A 589 32.94 -30.42 -8.21
C THR A 589 33.96 -30.64 -9.31
N SER A 590 35.25 -30.60 -8.95
CA SER A 590 36.32 -30.94 -9.88
C SER A 590 36.42 -32.46 -9.99
N GLN A 591 36.48 -32.97 -11.21
CA GLN A 591 36.66 -34.40 -11.49
C GLN A 591 37.79 -34.58 -12.51
N THR A 592 38.53 -35.67 -12.36
CA THR A 592 39.62 -36.02 -13.28
C THR A 592 39.11 -37.07 -14.26
N CYS A 593 39.17 -36.76 -15.55
CA CYS A 593 38.87 -37.74 -16.59
C CYS A 593 39.97 -38.81 -16.65
N SER A 594 39.62 -40.06 -16.97
CA SER A 594 40.58 -41.15 -17.11
C SER A 594 41.44 -41.09 -18.38
N VAL A 595 41.18 -40.12 -19.27
CA VAL A 595 41.88 -39.94 -20.55
C VAL A 595 42.22 -38.48 -20.80
N ASP A 596 43.20 -38.26 -21.68
CA ASP A 596 43.44 -36.95 -22.28
C ASP A 596 42.26 -36.59 -23.18
N VAL A 597 41.41 -35.67 -22.72
CA VAL A 597 40.16 -35.33 -23.39
C VAL A 597 40.43 -34.59 -24.71
N LEU A 598 39.91 -35.14 -25.81
CA LEU A 598 39.87 -34.48 -27.12
C LEU A 598 38.54 -33.77 -27.35
N SER A 599 37.43 -34.42 -27.00
CA SER A 599 36.08 -33.89 -27.06
C SER A 599 35.28 -34.42 -25.86
N LEU A 600 34.36 -33.61 -25.33
CA LEU A 600 33.54 -33.93 -24.17
C LEU A 600 32.11 -33.47 -24.42
N THR A 601 31.14 -34.31 -24.04
CA THR A 601 29.73 -33.99 -24.14
C THR A 601 28.93 -34.58 -22.97
N SER A 602 27.66 -34.21 -22.87
CA SER A 602 26.70 -34.78 -21.92
C SER A 602 25.46 -35.26 -22.65
N SER A 603 24.77 -36.27 -22.09
CA SER A 603 23.54 -36.80 -22.67
C SER A 603 22.50 -37.09 -21.60
N GLY A 604 21.23 -36.85 -21.94
CA GLY A 604 20.08 -37.05 -21.05
C GLY A 604 19.70 -35.79 -20.26
N ALA A 605 18.40 -35.46 -20.28
CA ALA A 605 17.86 -34.25 -19.65
C ALA A 605 18.08 -34.24 -18.13
N GLY A 606 18.77 -33.20 -17.63
CA GLY A 606 19.01 -33.02 -16.20
C GLY A 606 19.90 -34.08 -15.56
N THR A 607 20.72 -34.78 -16.36
CA THR A 607 21.59 -35.86 -15.86
C THR A 607 23.04 -35.40 -15.68
N THR A 608 23.79 -36.19 -14.91
CA THR A 608 25.23 -36.03 -14.66
C THR A 608 26.08 -36.93 -15.56
N ASN A 609 25.58 -37.32 -16.74
CA ASN A 609 26.30 -38.22 -17.63
C ASN A 609 27.27 -37.43 -18.51
N PHE A 610 28.53 -37.86 -18.54
CA PHE A 610 29.58 -37.28 -19.36
C PHE A 610 30.19 -38.34 -20.28
N ILE A 611 30.52 -37.95 -21.50
CA ILE A 611 31.14 -38.81 -22.51
C ILE A 611 32.31 -38.05 -23.10
N ALA A 612 33.51 -38.63 -23.06
CA ALA A 612 34.72 -38.01 -23.55
C ALA A 612 35.41 -38.91 -24.57
N SER A 613 35.95 -38.32 -25.64
CA SER A 613 36.89 -39.00 -26.52
C SER A 613 38.34 -38.74 -26.11
N ASN A 614 39.19 -39.74 -26.33
CA ASN A 614 40.61 -39.68 -25.98
C ASN A 614 41.42 -39.10 -27.16
N LYS A 615 42.32 -38.16 -26.87
CA LYS A 615 43.23 -37.51 -27.83
C LYS A 615 44.25 -38.46 -28.46
N SER A 616 44.58 -39.56 -27.78
CA SER A 616 45.61 -40.50 -28.20
C SER A 616 45.14 -41.97 -28.14
N GLY A 617 43.88 -42.22 -27.79
CA GLY A 617 43.36 -43.56 -27.50
C GLY A 617 42.71 -44.25 -28.70
N VAL A 618 43.03 -45.53 -28.90
CA VAL A 618 42.29 -46.45 -29.78
C VAL A 618 41.39 -47.37 -28.95
N ALA A 619 40.46 -48.09 -29.59
CA ALA A 619 39.56 -48.99 -28.87
C ALA A 619 40.30 -50.21 -28.28
N PRO A 620 40.01 -50.65 -27.03
CA PRO A 620 39.14 -49.99 -26.04
C PRO A 620 39.85 -48.81 -25.34
N GLY A 621 39.16 -47.68 -25.17
CA GLY A 621 39.71 -46.45 -24.56
C GLY A 621 39.69 -45.21 -25.46
N ALA A 622 39.13 -45.34 -26.66
CA ALA A 622 38.91 -44.22 -27.58
C ALA A 622 37.76 -43.30 -27.15
N VAL A 623 36.76 -43.84 -26.45
CA VAL A 623 35.67 -43.10 -25.81
C VAL A 623 35.42 -43.67 -24.42
N VAL A 624 35.32 -42.79 -23.43
CA VAL A 624 34.97 -43.11 -22.05
C VAL A 624 33.69 -42.40 -21.65
N TYR A 625 32.95 -42.98 -20.73
CA TYR A 625 31.73 -42.38 -20.18
C TYR A 625 31.75 -42.41 -18.65
N SER A 626 30.97 -41.51 -18.06
CA SER A 626 30.68 -41.46 -16.63
C SER A 626 29.19 -41.20 -16.46
N THR A 627 28.54 -41.93 -15.56
CA THR A 627 27.12 -41.75 -15.22
C THR A 627 26.91 -41.06 -13.86
N ASP A 628 27.99 -40.73 -13.16
CA ASP A 628 28.00 -40.27 -11.77
C ASP A 628 28.67 -38.90 -11.62
N GLY A 629 28.57 -38.06 -12.65
CA GLY A 629 29.07 -36.70 -12.61
C GLY A 629 30.58 -36.59 -12.75
N GLY A 630 31.24 -37.60 -13.32
CA GLY A 630 32.68 -37.65 -13.56
C GLY A 630 33.48 -38.32 -12.46
N ALA A 631 32.83 -38.87 -11.42
CA ALA A 631 33.52 -39.52 -10.30
C ALA A 631 34.15 -40.86 -10.69
N ASN A 632 33.48 -41.63 -11.57
CA ASN A 632 34.02 -42.84 -12.17
C ASN A 632 33.89 -42.78 -13.69
N TRP A 633 34.96 -43.18 -14.39
CA TRP A 633 35.01 -43.25 -15.84
C TRP A 633 35.22 -44.69 -16.30
N LEU A 634 34.38 -45.14 -17.22
CA LEU A 634 34.41 -46.48 -17.81
C LEU A 634 34.68 -46.38 -19.31
N ASN A 635 35.32 -47.42 -19.85
CA ASN A 635 35.49 -47.53 -21.31
C ASN A 635 34.14 -47.87 -21.95
N SER A 636 33.78 -47.13 -23.00
CA SER A 636 32.59 -47.43 -23.79
C SER A 636 32.77 -48.74 -24.55
N THR A 637 31.73 -49.57 -24.60
CA THR A 637 31.76 -50.83 -25.34
C THR A 637 31.39 -50.60 -26.79
N LEU A 638 32.23 -51.03 -27.73
CA LEU A 638 31.98 -50.89 -29.16
C LEU A 638 31.51 -52.24 -29.73
N THR A 639 30.38 -52.25 -30.41
CA THR A 639 29.77 -53.45 -31.01
C THR A 639 29.71 -53.33 -32.54
N GLY A 640 30.34 -54.28 -33.25
CA GLY A 640 30.44 -54.28 -34.72
C GLY A 640 31.83 -54.70 -35.23
N ALA A 641 31.89 -55.39 -36.38
CA ALA A 641 33.09 -56.10 -36.85
C ALA A 641 34.18 -55.21 -37.49
N THR A 642 33.91 -53.95 -37.85
CA THR A 642 34.86 -53.09 -38.57
C THR A 642 35.57 -52.05 -37.68
N ILE A 643 35.05 -51.79 -36.47
CA ILE A 643 35.55 -50.74 -35.55
C ILE A 643 36.91 -51.11 -34.90
N GLY A 644 37.35 -52.36 -35.00
CA GLY A 644 38.66 -52.80 -34.49
C GLY A 644 39.88 -52.27 -35.27
N THR A 645 39.67 -51.50 -36.35
CA THR A 645 40.75 -51.09 -37.26
C THR A 645 40.65 -49.60 -37.59
N PHE A 646 41.21 -48.79 -36.67
CA PHE A 646 41.70 -47.38 -36.76
C PHE A 646 40.75 -46.20 -36.58
N GLY A 647 40.98 -45.39 -35.53
CA GLY A 647 40.84 -43.93 -35.55
C GLY A 647 40.58 -43.26 -34.19
N LEU A 648 41.10 -42.05 -34.00
CA LEU A 648 40.71 -41.15 -32.91
C LEU A 648 39.28 -40.64 -33.17
N TRP A 649 38.44 -40.54 -32.14
CA TRP A 649 37.11 -39.94 -32.27
C TRP A 649 37.23 -38.43 -32.07
N ASN A 650 37.23 -37.67 -33.17
CA ASN A 650 37.45 -36.22 -33.13
C ASN A 650 36.31 -35.46 -32.44
N ASN A 651 35.10 -36.01 -32.48
CA ASN A 651 33.94 -35.31 -31.97
C ASN A 651 32.95 -36.33 -31.37
N VAL A 652 32.54 -36.09 -30.13
CA VAL A 652 31.45 -36.81 -29.47
C VAL A 652 30.35 -35.82 -29.14
N ILE A 653 29.12 -36.13 -29.54
CA ILE A 653 27.98 -35.20 -29.47
C ILE A 653 26.81 -35.93 -28.81
N GLY A 654 26.46 -35.50 -27.61
CA GLY A 654 25.35 -36.01 -26.84
C GLY A 654 24.14 -35.09 -26.97
N ASN A 655 22.96 -35.68 -27.12
CA ASN A 655 21.72 -34.92 -27.07
C ASN A 655 21.34 -34.68 -25.61
N ARG A 656 21.32 -33.43 -25.16
CA ARG A 656 20.98 -33.12 -23.75
C ARG A 656 19.52 -33.39 -23.37
N LYS A 657 18.64 -33.73 -24.32
CA LYS A 657 17.23 -34.07 -24.04
C LYS A 657 16.97 -35.58 -23.98
N ASN A 658 17.86 -36.42 -24.50
CA ASN A 658 17.69 -37.87 -24.52
C ASN A 658 19.03 -38.60 -24.38
N ASN A 659 19.05 -39.93 -24.43
CA ASN A 659 20.26 -40.71 -24.15
C ASN A 659 21.16 -40.91 -25.38
N ASN A 660 20.89 -40.22 -26.49
CA ASN A 660 21.59 -40.47 -27.74
C ASN A 660 22.94 -39.74 -27.74
N VAL A 661 23.98 -40.46 -28.17
CA VAL A 661 25.32 -39.92 -28.40
C VAL A 661 25.79 -40.36 -29.77
N LEU A 662 26.40 -39.46 -30.52
CA LEU A 662 27.04 -39.74 -31.79
C LEU A 662 28.54 -39.48 -31.66
N ALA A 663 29.36 -40.41 -32.13
CA ALA A 663 30.81 -40.26 -32.22
C ALA A 663 31.22 -40.26 -33.70
N LEU A 664 32.04 -39.28 -34.09
CA LEU A 664 32.56 -39.10 -35.46
C LEU A 664 34.06 -39.39 -35.50
N MET A 665 34.47 -40.27 -36.43
CA MET A 665 35.85 -40.75 -36.52
C MET A 665 36.73 -39.77 -37.29
N GLN A 666 37.97 -39.55 -36.82
CA GLN A 666 38.97 -38.74 -37.50
C GLN A 666 39.36 -39.35 -38.85
N GLY A 667 39.30 -38.54 -39.92
CA GLY A 667 39.84 -38.91 -41.24
C GLY A 667 38.99 -39.87 -42.08
N HIS A 668 37.80 -40.25 -41.62
CA HIS A 668 36.90 -41.16 -42.35
C HIS A 668 35.57 -40.49 -42.71
N THR A 669 35.18 -40.57 -43.98
CA THR A 669 34.02 -39.85 -44.56
C THR A 669 32.66 -40.49 -44.29
N VAL A 670 32.59 -41.77 -43.87
CA VAL A 670 31.31 -42.51 -43.84
C VAL A 670 31.04 -43.30 -42.56
N TYR A 671 31.99 -43.34 -41.61
CA TYR A 671 31.88 -44.16 -40.41
C TYR A 671 31.63 -43.29 -39.17
N ALA A 672 30.54 -43.58 -38.47
CA ALA A 672 30.24 -43.02 -37.17
C ALA A 672 29.71 -44.11 -36.25
N ALA A 673 29.67 -43.82 -34.96
CA ALA A 673 29.07 -44.71 -33.98
C ALA A 673 27.96 -44.00 -33.23
N ARG A 674 26.84 -44.69 -33.04
CA ARG A 674 25.70 -44.20 -32.27
C ARG A 674 25.56 -45.02 -30.99
N SER A 675 25.39 -44.31 -29.89
CA SER A 675 24.89 -44.82 -28.62
C SER A 675 23.48 -44.30 -28.39
N THR A 676 22.64 -45.13 -27.78
CA THR A 676 21.29 -44.77 -27.28
C THR A 676 21.18 -44.92 -25.76
N ASP A 677 22.31 -45.21 -25.11
CA ASP A 677 22.44 -45.58 -23.70
C ASP A 677 23.54 -44.73 -23.03
N LYS A 678 23.58 -43.43 -23.33
CA LYS A 678 24.45 -42.45 -22.67
C LYS A 678 25.95 -42.69 -22.88
N GLY A 679 26.31 -43.32 -23.98
CA GLY A 679 27.71 -43.62 -24.33
C GLY A 679 28.23 -44.93 -23.74
N GLU A 680 27.40 -45.73 -23.06
CA GLU A 680 27.82 -47.02 -22.52
C GLU A 680 28.17 -48.00 -23.64
N THR A 681 27.30 -48.10 -24.64
CA THR A 681 27.51 -48.93 -25.82
C THR A 681 27.35 -48.13 -27.11
N PHE A 682 28.27 -48.36 -28.02
CA PHE A 682 28.28 -47.75 -29.34
C PHE A 682 28.10 -48.83 -30.40
N SER A 683 27.21 -48.55 -31.33
CA SER A 683 26.93 -49.36 -32.51
C SER A 683 27.33 -48.59 -33.77
N GLU A 684 27.96 -49.27 -34.71
CA GLU A 684 28.38 -48.67 -35.97
C GLU A 684 27.16 -48.19 -36.77
N ILE A 685 27.26 -46.98 -37.34
CA ILE A 685 26.34 -46.48 -38.35
C ILE A 685 27.13 -46.00 -39.57
N THR A 686 26.60 -46.28 -40.76
CA THR A 686 27.17 -45.80 -42.01
C THR A 686 26.31 -44.67 -42.55
N PHE A 687 26.93 -43.53 -42.85
CA PHE A 687 26.23 -42.42 -43.49
C PHE A 687 26.18 -42.61 -45.01
N ALA A 688 25.04 -42.26 -45.61
CA ALA A 688 24.77 -42.50 -47.03
C ALA A 688 25.57 -41.62 -47.99
N ASN A 689 26.33 -40.63 -47.50
CA ASN A 689 26.95 -39.60 -48.33
C ASN A 689 28.44 -39.48 -48.02
N GLY A 690 29.30 -39.66 -49.04
CA GLY A 690 30.77 -39.69 -48.93
C GLY A 690 31.46 -38.35 -48.62
N ALA A 691 30.79 -37.44 -47.92
CA ALA A 691 31.33 -36.16 -47.47
C ALA A 691 32.01 -36.31 -46.09
N ASN A 692 33.03 -35.50 -45.79
CA ASN A 692 33.65 -35.46 -44.47
C ASN A 692 32.69 -34.82 -43.46
N TRP A 693 32.12 -35.61 -42.55
CA TRP A 693 31.28 -35.12 -41.46
C TRP A 693 32.15 -34.60 -40.32
N ILE A 694 32.03 -33.31 -40.01
CA ILE A 694 32.81 -32.63 -38.96
C ILE A 694 31.97 -32.30 -37.70
N ASP A 695 30.63 -32.31 -37.82
CA ASP A 695 29.70 -32.03 -36.74
C ASP A 695 28.30 -32.65 -37.01
N ALA A 696 27.48 -32.78 -35.97
CA ALA A 696 26.07 -33.19 -36.05
C ALA A 696 25.21 -32.32 -35.10
N ALA A 697 24.00 -31.96 -35.50
CA ALA A 697 23.10 -31.09 -34.74
C ALA A 697 21.93 -31.87 -34.12
#